data_AF-A0A7X0GV91-F1
#
_entry.id   AF-A0A7X0GV91-F1
#
_cell.length_a   1.000
_cell.length_b   1.000
_cell.length_c   1.000
_cell.angle_alpha   90.00
_cell.angle_beta   90.00
_cell.angle_gamma   90.00
#
_symmetry.space_group_name_H-M   'P 1'
#
loop_
_entity.id
_entity.type
_entity.pdbx_description
1 polymer ?
#
loop_
_entity_poly.entity_id
_entity_poly.type
_entity_poly.pdbx_seq_one_letter_code
_entity_poly.pdbx_strand_id
1 'polypeptide(L)'
;MSSRPFRKRLPGAVVRRWLGRGAVVASLSLLPQVVVPSGYDFAAQAQSVAARKKLEDRPEAKIDKVGVLRPGTSKAPKDKSVSASRKTRERLKEAAWPKSGKATAEVTASSEATVAVGGLGMELAQEPVAPAAKSAKARAKRKATGPAEKVALRVHSRAAAKKAGVNGVLLTVDPSRTEPRKGAEDTDKLRVSLDYSSFSDVYGGNFGPRLSLVELPACALTTPDKKSCRTQTPVAGADNDAQSQTLTGTVTARSLKAGTPMLLAAAADSSGGGGDYSATPLSPTATWEAGGSTGDFTWNYPLRVPPATAGPAPDLSISYNSASVDGRTAGENNQTSVIGEGFSITESYIERKYSSCKDDGQSGKGDLCWKYANATLVLNGKAVELVNACADKSACDTAALSEASGGSWKVKNEDGTRVEHLTGASGNGDNNGEYWKVTDASGIQYYFGKHRMPGWSDKGTSDTADDDPSTYSTWAVPVFGDDSGEPCHKSTGFADSSCNQAWRWNLDYVVDTHDNASTYWYSKETNYYSKNADTTVNGTAYTRGGYLNRIDYGLRSDLIYSKPAAQQVRFIYGQRCVVANGCSSLTKDTKANWPDVPYDMICAADTKCTTQVGPAFFTRQRLIDITTSVWTGTGTTRRDVDTWHLSHDFPDTGDASSPSLWLKSIQNTGKANTTTAEMPPVVFGGIQMPNHVEGSGQDNLRYIKWRLRTIKSETGSTLTVNYSDPECIWGSSMPSAVDKNTRRCFPVKWSQSGTTPVTDWFHKYVVTSVLQDDPYGHSDTGETYYDYQGGAGWAYSDDEGLTKPSNRTWSQWRGYGKVVTTFGNSEGPRSKKSTLFMRGLNGEKELDGTARVAKVTDSTGTAIDDSRQYAGFVRETIAYNGTEELSGTINTPWSHKTGGHTYSWGTTEAWIVQAGETTTRTKISTGTRTVKQKTTYDTTYGMPITVEDSGDAAKTGDESCVRTSYARNTSAWLVNKVSRTETYSVPCATIPSVPADVVSDITTAYDGKAVGAAPTRGDITATYRVASYEVADKSPVYQQVSSSTFDKLGRPVTETNALNRTVKTSYVPDDTGYGPLTSKTPSAFRT
;
A
#
# COMPACT_ATOMS: atom_id res chain seq x y z
N MET A 1 2.39 25.14 86.34
CA MET A 1 1.28 25.28 85.37
C MET A 1 1.37 24.16 84.34
N SER A 2 0.21 23.76 83.79
CA SER A 2 -0.01 22.73 82.77
C SER A 2 0.98 22.68 81.58
N SER A 3 1.17 21.56 80.86
CA SER A 3 0.84 20.14 81.13
C SER A 3 1.39 19.22 80.02
N ARG A 4 2.49 18.49 80.31
CA ARG A 4 2.91 17.13 79.86
C ARG A 4 2.79 16.67 78.36
N PRO A 5 3.54 15.60 77.95
CA PRO A 5 4.21 15.56 76.64
C PRO A 5 3.71 14.48 75.68
N PHE A 6 4.25 14.44 74.44
CA PHE A 6 4.15 13.27 73.55
C PHE A 6 5.48 12.86 72.87
N ARG A 7 5.59 11.55 72.60
CA ARG A 7 6.77 10.83 72.08
C ARG A 7 6.93 10.92 70.56
N LYS A 8 8.18 10.74 70.08
CA LYS A 8 8.54 10.49 68.67
C LYS A 8 8.24 9.05 68.21
N ARG A 9 7.96 8.89 66.91
CA ARG A 9 8.38 7.75 66.06
C ARG A 9 8.84 8.28 64.69
N LEU A 10 9.76 7.55 64.05
CA LEU A 10 10.44 7.84 62.76
C LEU A 10 9.75 7.05 61.60
N PRO A 11 10.32 6.97 60.37
CA PRO A 11 10.60 8.02 59.37
C PRO A 11 9.98 7.69 57.98
N GLY A 12 10.07 8.56 56.96
CA GLY A 12 9.48 8.26 55.63
C GLY A 12 9.88 9.13 54.43
N ALA A 13 10.96 8.72 53.75
CA ALA A 13 11.15 8.59 52.29
C ALA A 13 10.39 9.47 51.24
N VAL A 14 11.22 9.98 50.29
CA VAL A 14 11.06 9.91 48.81
C VAL A 14 10.32 11.00 48.01
N VAL A 15 11.16 11.70 47.23
CA VAL A 15 10.97 12.36 45.93
C VAL A 15 9.95 11.70 44.99
N ARG A 16 9.10 12.50 44.30
CA ARG A 16 8.63 12.21 42.92
C ARG A 16 7.85 13.37 42.28
N ARG A 17 8.30 13.85 41.11
CA ARG A 17 7.52 13.87 39.84
C ARG A 17 8.24 14.61 38.71
N TRP A 18 8.69 13.83 37.72
CA TRP A 18 8.81 14.23 36.32
C TRP A 18 8.34 13.04 35.46
N LEU A 19 8.24 13.27 34.14
CA LEU A 19 7.87 12.31 33.08
C LEU A 19 6.38 11.94 32.97
N GLY A 20 5.83 12.23 31.79
CA GLY A 20 4.44 11.99 31.40
C GLY A 20 4.22 12.28 29.91
N ARG A 21 4.95 11.59 29.04
CA ARG A 21 4.86 11.70 27.56
C ARG A 21 5.00 10.36 26.78
N GLY A 22 5.05 9.21 27.44
CA GLY A 22 5.29 7.91 26.80
C GLY A 22 4.08 7.21 26.14
N ALA A 23 2.94 7.88 25.97
CA ALA A 23 1.67 7.21 25.66
C ALA A 23 1.18 7.34 24.19
N VAL A 24 1.98 7.91 23.29
CA VAL A 24 1.60 8.14 21.87
C VAL A 24 2.50 7.39 20.88
N VAL A 25 3.68 6.91 21.32
CA VAL A 25 4.62 6.17 20.46
C VAL A 25 4.21 4.70 20.27
N ALA A 26 3.50 4.12 21.24
CA ALA A 26 3.17 2.69 21.26
C ALA A 26 2.09 2.24 20.23
N SER A 27 1.44 3.16 19.52
CA SER A 27 0.39 2.85 18.54
C SER A 27 0.93 2.54 17.13
N LEU A 28 2.18 2.90 16.84
CA LEU A 28 2.78 2.82 15.50
C LEU A 28 3.68 1.58 15.30
N SER A 29 3.93 0.81 16.35
CA SER A 29 4.87 -0.32 16.38
C SER A 29 4.22 -1.71 16.29
N LEU A 30 2.95 -1.79 15.87
CA LEU A 30 2.17 -3.04 15.76
C LEU A 30 1.69 -3.37 14.33
N LEU A 31 2.29 -2.74 13.31
CA LEU A 31 2.19 -3.20 11.92
C LEU A 31 3.37 -4.15 11.61
N PRO A 32 3.14 -5.36 11.08
CA PRO A 32 4.23 -6.15 10.52
C PRO A 32 4.82 -5.41 9.32
N GLN A 33 6.11 -5.08 9.38
CA GLN A 33 6.77 -4.39 8.28
C GLN A 33 7.03 -5.35 7.12
N VAL A 34 6.10 -5.38 6.16
CA VAL A 34 6.51 -5.58 4.76
C VAL A 34 7.29 -4.32 4.38
N VAL A 35 8.59 -4.47 4.09
CA VAL A 35 9.44 -3.34 3.67
C VAL A 35 9.11 -2.97 2.23
N VAL A 36 8.03 -2.20 2.07
CA VAL A 36 7.84 -1.29 0.94
C VAL A 36 8.18 0.11 1.46
N PRO A 37 9.18 0.82 0.89
CA PRO A 37 9.54 2.15 1.34
C PRO A 37 8.53 3.20 0.84
N SER A 38 7.35 3.24 1.45
CA SER A 38 6.39 4.33 1.31
C SER A 38 6.88 5.56 2.08
N GLY A 39 7.48 6.49 1.35
CA GLY A 39 8.15 7.67 1.92
C GLY A 39 8.38 8.76 0.88
N TYR A 40 7.30 9.27 0.29
CA TYR A 40 7.33 10.49 -0.51
C TYR A 40 7.10 11.70 0.40
N ASP A 41 8.19 12.40 0.75
CA ASP A 41 8.14 13.73 1.37
C ASP A 41 9.12 14.65 0.62
N PHE A 42 8.58 15.57 -0.20
CA PHE A 42 9.37 16.50 -1.01
C PHE A 42 9.58 17.83 -0.29
N ALA A 43 10.77 18.05 0.28
CA ALA A 43 11.19 19.37 0.76
C ALA A 43 12.72 19.56 0.77
N ALA A 44 13.31 19.99 -0.36
CA ALA A 44 14.66 20.56 -0.39
C ALA A 44 14.82 21.58 -1.53
N GLN A 45 15.47 22.71 -1.24
CA GLN A 45 15.53 23.90 -2.11
C GLN A 45 16.86 24.02 -2.88
N ALA A 46 16.81 24.72 -4.01
CA ALA A 46 17.94 25.40 -4.67
C ALA A 46 18.60 26.45 -3.72
N GLN A 47 19.74 27.10 -4.00
CA GLN A 47 20.63 27.20 -5.17
C GLN A 47 22.10 27.40 -4.64
N SER A 48 23.19 27.65 -5.37
CA SER A 48 23.45 28.14 -6.74
C SER A 48 24.73 27.49 -7.34
N VAL A 49 25.48 28.19 -8.20
CA VAL A 49 26.60 27.65 -9.02
C VAL A 49 27.81 28.58 -9.01
N ALA A 50 29.03 28.01 -9.05
CA ALA A 50 30.25 28.72 -9.45
C ALA A 50 31.04 27.95 -10.52
N ALA A 51 31.27 28.62 -11.65
CA ALA A 51 32.29 28.36 -12.69
C ALA A 51 32.62 26.90 -13.10
N ARG A 52 32.02 26.43 -14.21
CA ARG A 52 32.64 25.38 -15.06
C ARG A 52 33.51 26.01 -16.15
N LYS A 53 34.72 25.49 -16.35
CA LYS A 53 35.52 25.73 -17.56
C LYS A 53 35.10 24.78 -18.68
N LYS A 54 35.39 25.18 -19.94
CA LYS A 54 35.15 24.42 -21.17
C LYS A 54 35.70 22.99 -21.11
N LEU A 55 34.96 22.08 -21.75
CA LEU A 55 35.51 20.96 -22.51
C LEU A 55 35.05 21.14 -23.96
N GLU A 56 35.94 20.89 -24.91
CA GLU A 56 35.75 21.16 -26.34
C GLU A 56 35.38 19.88 -27.12
N ASP A 57 34.87 20.12 -28.33
CA ASP A 57 34.76 19.21 -29.47
C ASP A 57 34.00 17.87 -29.34
N ARG A 58 32.74 17.92 -29.82
CA ARG A 58 32.15 16.83 -30.62
C ARG A 58 31.46 17.42 -31.86
N PRO A 59 31.61 16.82 -33.05
CA PRO A 59 31.04 17.35 -34.29
C PRO A 59 29.52 17.20 -34.37
N GLU A 60 28.89 18.09 -35.15
CA GLU A 60 27.44 18.30 -35.21
C GLU A 60 26.68 17.19 -35.93
N ALA A 61 25.55 16.77 -35.36
CA ALA A 61 24.47 16.13 -36.11
C ALA A 61 23.48 17.21 -36.58
N LYS A 62 23.27 17.33 -37.90
CA LYS A 62 22.35 18.32 -38.47
C LYS A 62 20.90 17.95 -38.14
N ILE A 63 20.21 18.81 -37.39
CA ILE A 63 18.75 18.81 -37.24
C ILE A 63 18.24 20.14 -37.77
N ASP A 64 17.32 20.10 -38.73
CA ASP A 64 16.79 21.30 -39.39
C ASP A 64 15.83 22.08 -38.48
N LYS A 65 16.15 23.37 -38.28
CA LYS A 65 15.25 24.49 -37.98
C LYS A 65 14.12 24.27 -36.96
N VAL A 66 14.46 24.46 -35.68
CA VAL A 66 13.57 25.14 -34.72
C VAL A 66 14.06 26.58 -34.55
N GLY A 67 13.14 27.54 -34.45
CA GLY A 67 13.45 28.97 -34.49
C GLY A 67 14.34 29.46 -33.34
N VAL A 68 15.32 30.31 -33.64
CA VAL A 68 16.26 30.85 -32.66
C VAL A 68 15.56 31.84 -31.71
N LEU A 69 15.26 31.40 -30.50
CA LEU A 69 14.92 32.30 -29.38
C LEU A 69 16.18 33.06 -28.95
N ARG A 70 16.13 34.39 -28.99
CA ARG A 70 17.22 35.25 -28.52
C ARG A 70 17.16 35.35 -26.98
N PRO A 71 18.25 35.14 -26.24
CA PRO A 71 18.24 35.27 -24.78
C PRO A 71 17.92 36.69 -24.33
N GLY A 72 16.82 36.87 -23.61
CA GLY A 72 16.55 38.09 -22.86
C GLY A 72 17.26 38.03 -21.50
N THR A 73 18.04 39.06 -21.16
CA THR A 73 18.70 39.14 -19.84
C THR A 73 17.68 39.48 -18.75
N SER A 74 17.21 38.45 -18.04
CA SER A 74 16.32 38.60 -16.89
C SER A 74 16.98 39.39 -15.77
N LYS A 75 16.34 40.48 -15.32
CA LYS A 75 16.71 41.23 -14.11
C LYS A 75 16.12 40.56 -12.86
N ALA A 76 16.41 39.27 -12.68
CA ALA A 76 15.94 38.52 -11.52
C ALA A 76 16.43 39.18 -10.19
N PRO A 77 15.53 39.49 -9.24
CA PRO A 77 15.94 40.00 -7.92
C PRO A 77 16.84 38.99 -7.19
N LYS A 78 17.81 39.50 -6.41
CA LYS A 78 18.71 38.66 -5.60
C LYS A 78 17.91 37.66 -4.75
N ASP A 79 18.32 36.39 -4.80
CA ASP A 79 17.71 35.33 -4.00
C ASP A 79 17.76 35.66 -2.49
N LYS A 80 16.58 35.61 -1.85
CA LYS A 80 16.40 35.85 -0.42
C LYS A 80 16.20 34.55 0.37
N SER A 81 16.09 33.39 -0.29
CA SER A 81 15.73 32.08 0.29
C SER A 81 16.61 31.70 1.47
N VAL A 82 17.94 31.76 1.32
CA VAL A 82 18.93 31.43 2.36
C VAL A 82 18.75 32.31 3.60
N SER A 83 18.43 33.60 3.40
CA SER A 83 18.15 34.54 4.50
C SER A 83 16.81 34.26 5.17
N ALA A 84 15.80 33.82 4.41
CA ALA A 84 14.48 33.46 4.93
C ALA A 84 14.56 32.17 5.76
N SER A 85 15.20 31.10 5.26
CA SER A 85 15.33 29.83 5.97
C SER A 85 16.17 29.94 7.24
N ARG A 86 17.13 30.88 7.31
CA ARG A 86 17.79 31.23 8.59
C ARG A 86 16.82 31.93 9.55
N LYS A 87 16.14 32.99 9.09
CA LYS A 87 15.14 33.73 9.90
C LYS A 87 14.02 32.83 10.43
N THR A 88 13.53 31.87 9.64
CA THR A 88 12.52 30.90 10.09
C THR A 88 13.05 30.03 11.23
N ARG A 89 14.31 29.56 11.16
CA ARG A 89 14.92 28.78 12.25
C ARG A 89 15.21 29.61 13.50
N GLU A 90 15.50 30.90 13.35
CA GLU A 90 15.65 31.85 14.46
C GLU A 90 14.28 32.09 15.12
N ARG A 91 13.25 32.45 14.34
CA ARG A 91 11.85 32.63 14.79
C ARG A 91 11.29 31.40 15.52
N LEU A 92 11.55 30.20 15.00
CA LEU A 92 11.12 28.94 15.63
C LEU A 92 11.84 28.63 16.96
N LYS A 93 13.06 29.14 17.18
CA LYS A 93 13.78 29.00 18.46
C LYS A 93 13.30 30.02 19.50
N GLU A 94 12.87 31.18 19.06
CA GLU A 94 12.39 32.28 19.93
C GLU A 94 10.92 32.10 20.34
N ALA A 95 10.15 31.30 19.61
CA ALA A 95 8.73 31.02 19.88
C ALA A 95 8.50 30.38 21.27
N ALA A 96 7.90 31.15 22.19
CA ALA A 96 7.65 30.75 23.58
C ALA A 96 6.27 31.22 24.07
N TRP A 97 5.60 30.40 24.89
CA TRP A 97 4.33 30.79 25.51
C TRP A 97 4.51 31.91 26.54
N PRO A 98 3.60 32.90 26.61
CA PRO A 98 3.58 33.84 27.73
C PRO A 98 3.36 33.11 29.06
N LYS A 99 3.95 33.66 30.11
CA LYS A 99 3.85 33.16 31.49
C LYS A 99 2.56 33.69 32.13
N SER A 100 2.11 33.06 33.21
CA SER A 100 1.00 33.62 33.99
C SER A 100 1.42 34.91 34.68
N GLY A 101 0.59 35.95 34.59
CA GLY A 101 0.88 37.27 35.17
C GLY A 101 -0.40 38.08 35.42
N LYS A 102 -0.27 39.18 36.16
CA LYS A 102 -1.34 40.17 36.35
C LYS A 102 -0.79 41.58 36.10
N ALA A 103 -1.62 42.47 35.58
CA ALA A 103 -1.35 43.90 35.50
C ALA A 103 -2.66 44.69 35.62
N THR A 104 -2.55 46.01 35.75
CA THR A 104 -3.68 46.93 35.62
C THR A 104 -3.29 48.01 34.61
N ALA A 105 -4.19 48.34 33.70
CA ALA A 105 -4.05 49.43 32.75
C ALA A 105 -5.11 50.51 33.03
N GLU A 106 -4.79 51.77 32.72
CA GLU A 106 -5.74 52.88 32.76
C GLU A 106 -5.95 53.38 31.33
N VAL A 107 -7.16 53.18 30.82
CA VAL A 107 -7.55 53.45 29.42
C VAL A 107 -8.31 54.77 29.41
N THR A 108 -7.93 55.72 28.55
CA THR A 108 -8.65 57.00 28.42
C THR A 108 -9.27 57.13 27.04
N ALA A 109 -10.33 57.91 26.91
CA ALA A 109 -11.02 58.17 25.64
C ALA A 109 -10.15 58.77 24.52
N SER A 110 -8.91 59.20 24.82
CA SER A 110 -7.99 59.80 23.85
C SER A 110 -6.64 59.07 23.70
N SER A 111 -6.41 57.97 24.43
CA SER A 111 -5.11 57.27 24.44
C SER A 111 -5.25 55.75 24.52
N GLU A 112 -4.47 55.05 23.70
CA GLU A 112 -4.28 53.60 23.78
C GLU A 112 -3.39 53.26 24.99
N ALA A 113 -3.74 52.20 25.73
CA ALA A 113 -3.04 51.76 26.93
C ALA A 113 -2.35 50.40 26.67
N THR A 114 -1.04 50.43 26.45
CA THR A 114 -0.21 49.24 26.23
C THR A 114 0.36 48.70 27.54
N VAL A 115 0.30 47.39 27.75
CA VAL A 115 0.76 46.71 28.97
C VAL A 115 1.21 45.28 28.67
N ALA A 116 2.29 44.83 29.33
CA ALA A 116 2.79 43.47 29.21
C ALA A 116 2.33 42.60 30.39
N VAL A 117 1.57 41.52 30.13
CA VAL A 117 1.01 40.64 31.16
C VAL A 117 1.68 39.27 31.09
N GLY A 118 2.67 39.04 31.96
CA GLY A 118 3.43 37.79 31.95
C GLY A 118 4.26 37.54 30.68
N GLY A 119 4.54 38.60 29.91
CA GLY A 119 5.22 38.53 28.62
C GLY A 119 4.30 38.56 27.40
N LEU A 120 2.97 38.54 27.58
CA LEU A 120 2.01 38.84 26.52
C LEU A 120 1.87 40.37 26.37
N GLY A 121 2.16 40.92 25.19
CA GLY A 121 1.83 42.30 24.87
C GLY A 121 0.32 42.47 24.70
N MET A 122 -0.27 43.45 25.38
CA MET A 122 -1.68 43.79 25.28
C MET A 122 -1.85 45.29 25.08
N GLU A 123 -2.79 45.69 24.25
CA GLU A 123 -3.22 47.08 24.07
C GLU A 123 -4.73 47.17 24.27
N LEU A 124 -5.15 48.21 24.99
CA LEU A 124 -6.55 48.52 25.25
C LEU A 124 -6.89 49.91 24.72
N ALA A 125 -8.03 50.04 24.04
CA ALA A 125 -8.51 51.32 23.51
C ALA A 125 -10.03 51.45 23.67
N GLN A 126 -10.52 52.65 24.03
CA GLN A 126 -11.95 52.95 23.99
C GLN A 126 -12.37 53.34 22.55
N GLU A 127 -13.47 52.78 22.07
CA GLU A 127 -14.03 53.04 20.74
C GLU A 127 -15.52 53.46 20.81
N PRO A 128 -15.93 54.53 20.10
CA PRO A 128 -17.29 55.04 20.18
C PRO A 128 -18.31 54.15 19.47
N VAL A 129 -19.50 53.99 20.06
CA VAL A 129 -20.60 53.21 19.46
C VAL A 129 -21.53 54.11 18.64
N ALA A 130 -21.40 54.06 17.31
CA ALA A 130 -22.43 54.55 16.39
C ALA A 130 -22.32 53.95 14.97
N PRO A 131 -23.44 53.62 14.29
CA PRO A 131 -23.45 53.33 12.86
C PRO A 131 -23.30 54.62 12.05
N ALA A 132 -22.55 54.59 10.94
CA ALA A 132 -22.32 55.75 10.09
C ALA A 132 -23.25 55.76 8.86
N ALA A 133 -24.05 56.81 8.71
CA ALA A 133 -24.83 57.06 7.50
C ALA A 133 -23.94 57.41 6.29
N LYS A 134 -24.34 56.98 5.10
CA LYS A 134 -23.59 57.20 3.85
C LYS A 134 -23.69 58.66 3.37
N SER A 135 -22.63 59.44 3.53
CA SER A 135 -22.32 60.50 2.55
C SER A 135 -20.81 60.71 2.43
N ALA A 136 -20.33 60.99 1.22
CA ALA A 136 -18.91 61.04 0.91
C ALA A 136 -18.41 62.48 0.78
N LYS A 137 -17.77 63.00 1.83
CA LYS A 137 -16.67 63.99 1.82
C LYS A 137 -16.14 64.19 3.26
N ALA A 138 -14.82 64.20 3.42
CA ALA A 138 -14.08 64.43 4.67
C ALA A 138 -14.46 63.57 5.91
N ARG A 139 -13.80 62.41 6.08
CA ARG A 139 -13.83 61.63 7.34
C ARG A 139 -12.99 62.31 8.43
N ALA A 140 -13.62 63.01 9.37
CA ALA A 140 -13.07 63.16 10.71
C ALA A 140 -13.36 61.87 11.51
N LYS A 141 -12.34 61.22 12.09
CA LYS A 141 -12.58 60.09 13.02
C LYS A 141 -13.27 60.63 14.28
N ARG A 142 -14.49 60.17 14.58
CA ARG A 142 -15.10 60.35 15.92
C ARG A 142 -14.18 59.69 16.94
N LYS A 143 -13.86 60.39 18.03
CA LYS A 143 -13.14 59.84 19.19
C LYS A 143 -14.13 59.28 20.21
N ALA A 144 -13.67 58.38 21.06
CA ALA A 144 -14.40 57.99 22.26
C ALA A 144 -14.61 59.20 23.18
N THR A 145 -15.57 59.09 24.10
CA THR A 145 -15.91 60.16 25.07
C THR A 145 -16.10 59.67 26.50
N GLY A 146 -15.93 58.36 26.74
CA GLY A 146 -15.98 57.76 28.07
C GLY A 146 -14.97 58.34 29.08
N PRO A 147 -15.25 58.20 30.40
CA PRO A 147 -14.25 58.46 31.44
C PRO A 147 -13.09 57.45 31.36
N ALA A 148 -11.98 57.76 32.04
CA ALA A 148 -10.87 56.82 32.17
C ALA A 148 -11.30 55.55 32.93
N GLU A 149 -10.99 54.39 32.36
CA GLU A 149 -11.32 53.07 32.93
C GLU A 149 -10.07 52.34 33.39
N LYS A 150 -10.09 51.83 34.63
CA LYS A 150 -9.04 50.92 35.13
C LYS A 150 -9.42 49.49 34.82
N VAL A 151 -8.59 48.79 34.07
CA VAL A 151 -8.82 47.40 33.64
C VAL A 151 -7.74 46.50 34.24
N ALA A 152 -8.15 45.57 35.09
CA ALA A 152 -7.29 44.52 35.60
C ALA A 152 -7.21 43.37 34.56
N LEU A 153 -5.99 42.95 34.26
CA LEU A 153 -5.69 41.93 33.27
C LEU A 153 -4.96 40.76 33.94
N ARG A 154 -5.28 39.53 33.54
CA ARG A 154 -4.57 38.33 34.01
C ARG A 154 -4.39 37.30 32.89
N VAL A 155 -3.14 36.98 32.56
CA VAL A 155 -2.82 35.80 31.75
C VAL A 155 -2.76 34.58 32.67
N HIS A 156 -3.46 33.50 32.30
CA HIS A 156 -3.51 32.26 33.06
C HIS A 156 -2.37 31.32 32.67
N SER A 157 -2.11 30.30 33.51
CA SER A 157 -1.08 29.31 33.19
C SER A 157 -1.48 28.43 32.00
N ARG A 158 -0.48 27.93 31.25
CA ARG A 158 -0.70 26.99 30.13
C ARG A 158 -1.49 25.73 30.55
N ALA A 159 -1.38 25.31 31.81
CA ALA A 159 -2.17 24.21 32.36
C ALA A 159 -3.66 24.55 32.52
N ALA A 160 -4.00 25.80 32.89
CA ALA A 160 -5.38 26.26 32.96
C ALA A 160 -6.00 26.38 31.56
N ALA A 161 -5.28 26.97 30.59
CA ALA A 161 -5.71 27.04 29.19
C ALA A 161 -6.04 25.66 28.62
N LYS A 162 -5.16 24.67 28.81
CA LYS A 162 -5.40 23.28 28.37
C LYS A 162 -6.62 22.65 29.05
N LYS A 163 -6.82 22.86 30.36
CA LYS A 163 -8.02 22.38 31.07
C LYS A 163 -9.32 23.02 30.56
N ALA A 164 -9.27 24.29 30.17
CA ALA A 164 -10.38 25.01 29.55
C ALA A 164 -10.66 24.59 28.08
N GLY A 165 -9.87 23.66 27.50
CA GLY A 165 -9.99 23.26 26.10
C GLY A 165 -9.37 24.26 25.10
N VAL A 166 -8.55 25.20 25.59
CA VAL A 166 -7.94 26.26 24.79
C VAL A 166 -6.52 25.86 24.37
N ASN A 167 -6.35 25.62 23.07
CA ASN A 167 -5.04 25.34 22.48
C ASN A 167 -4.18 26.61 22.23
N GLY A 168 -4.44 27.70 22.95
CA GLY A 168 -3.64 28.94 22.91
C GLY A 168 -3.64 29.70 24.24
N VAL A 169 -3.61 31.02 24.22
CA VAL A 169 -3.49 31.83 25.46
C VAL A 169 -4.87 32.06 26.07
N LEU A 170 -4.99 31.89 27.40
CA LEU A 170 -6.21 32.17 28.16
C LEU A 170 -5.95 33.38 29.06
N LEU A 171 -6.82 34.40 29.00
CA LEU A 171 -6.69 35.64 29.76
C LEU A 171 -8.01 36.12 30.36
N THR A 172 -7.95 36.87 31.45
CA THR A 172 -9.09 37.55 32.06
C THR A 172 -8.95 39.06 31.88
N VAL A 173 -10.07 39.71 31.55
CA VAL A 173 -10.24 41.17 31.47
C VAL A 173 -11.33 41.56 32.46
N ASP A 174 -11.02 42.45 33.40
CA ASP A 174 -11.91 42.82 34.51
C ASP A 174 -11.87 44.35 34.77
N PRO A 175 -12.90 45.12 34.38
CA PRO A 175 -12.93 46.56 34.60
C PRO A 175 -13.28 46.91 36.05
N SER A 176 -12.36 47.61 36.70
CA SER A 176 -12.53 48.21 38.02
C SER A 176 -13.02 49.65 37.89
N ARG A 177 -14.35 49.83 37.90
CA ARG A 177 -14.95 51.17 37.97
C ARG A 177 -14.84 51.69 39.41
N THR A 178 -14.12 52.80 39.59
CA THR A 178 -14.09 53.55 40.85
C THR A 178 -15.08 54.70 40.77
N GLU A 179 -16.15 54.62 41.57
CA GLU A 179 -17.29 55.55 41.69
C GLU A 179 -18.25 55.66 40.47
N PRO A 180 -19.58 55.64 40.69
CA PRO A 180 -20.57 55.90 39.64
C PRO A 180 -20.82 57.41 39.46
N ARG A 181 -20.35 57.98 38.35
CA ARG A 181 -20.74 59.35 37.96
C ARG A 181 -22.19 59.39 37.48
N LYS A 182 -23.03 60.22 38.10
CA LYS A 182 -24.34 60.60 37.53
C LYS A 182 -24.11 61.43 36.26
N GLY A 183 -24.80 61.08 35.16
CA GLY A 183 -24.98 61.99 34.02
C GLY A 183 -24.09 61.77 32.79
N ALA A 184 -23.82 60.52 32.38
CA ALA A 184 -23.55 60.17 30.98
C ALA A 184 -23.81 58.67 30.78
N GLU A 185 -24.56 58.29 29.74
CA GLU A 185 -24.52 56.89 29.27
C GLU A 185 -23.20 56.66 28.56
N ASP A 186 -22.32 55.92 29.21
CA ASP A 186 -21.14 55.39 28.54
C ASP A 186 -21.59 54.31 27.56
N THR A 187 -21.43 54.60 26.27
CA THR A 187 -21.76 53.69 25.17
C THR A 187 -20.53 52.98 24.63
N ASP A 188 -19.33 53.39 25.02
CA ASP A 188 -18.10 53.05 24.31
C ASP A 188 -17.75 51.57 24.52
N LYS A 189 -17.04 51.00 23.54
CA LYS A 189 -16.52 49.63 23.60
C LYS A 189 -15.04 49.64 23.94
N LEU A 190 -14.55 48.54 24.51
CA LEU A 190 -13.13 48.32 24.74
C LEU A 190 -12.60 47.42 23.62
N ARG A 191 -11.74 47.95 22.74
CA ARG A 191 -10.91 47.14 21.86
C ARG A 191 -9.80 46.51 22.69
N VAL A 192 -9.60 45.21 22.54
CA VAL A 192 -8.50 44.43 23.12
C VAL A 192 -7.65 43.92 21.98
N SER A 193 -6.39 44.33 21.93
CA SER A 193 -5.39 43.83 20.99
C SER A 193 -4.38 42.97 21.75
N LEU A 194 -4.02 41.81 21.20
CA LEU A 194 -3.01 40.89 21.73
C LEU A 194 -1.86 40.74 20.73
N ASP A 195 -0.64 41.11 21.13
CA ASP A 195 0.57 40.79 20.39
C ASP A 195 0.89 39.30 20.59
N TYR A 196 0.82 38.52 19.51
CA TYR A 196 1.12 37.11 19.51
C TYR A 196 2.48 36.75 18.90
N SER A 197 3.31 37.73 18.52
CA SER A 197 4.63 37.54 17.92
C SER A 197 5.46 36.47 18.64
N SER A 198 5.58 36.61 19.96
CA SER A 198 6.30 35.70 20.87
C SER A 198 5.84 34.25 20.82
N PHE A 199 4.57 33.97 20.49
CA PHE A 199 4.02 32.62 20.45
C PHE A 199 3.40 32.23 19.09
N SER A 200 3.71 32.96 18.01
CA SER A 200 3.16 32.77 16.67
C SER A 200 3.45 31.39 16.06
N ASP A 201 4.57 30.75 16.41
CA ASP A 201 5.01 29.47 15.80
C ASP A 201 5.14 28.29 16.78
N VAL A 202 4.70 28.44 18.04
CA VAL A 202 4.84 27.41 19.11
C VAL A 202 4.21 26.04 18.81
N TYR A 203 3.40 25.95 17.74
CA TYR A 203 2.80 24.70 17.23
C TYR A 203 3.12 24.43 15.75
N GLY A 204 3.88 25.29 15.06
CA GLY A 204 4.09 25.22 13.61
C GLY A 204 2.79 25.40 12.80
N GLY A 205 2.84 25.06 11.51
CA GLY A 205 1.65 25.05 10.62
C GLY A 205 0.83 26.34 10.66
N ASN A 206 1.46 27.49 10.50
CA ASN A 206 0.82 28.82 10.53
C ASN A 206 -0.07 29.05 11.78
N PHE A 207 0.36 28.62 12.96
CA PHE A 207 -0.44 28.69 14.20
C PHE A 207 -0.93 30.12 14.53
N GLY A 208 -0.05 31.12 14.50
CA GLY A 208 -0.39 32.54 14.74
C GLY A 208 -1.48 33.07 13.81
N PRO A 209 -1.32 32.98 12.47
CA PRO A 209 -2.36 33.31 11.48
C PRO A 209 -3.66 32.49 11.54
N ARG A 210 -3.74 31.46 12.41
CA ARG A 210 -4.98 30.71 12.69
C ARG A 210 -5.64 31.11 14.01
N LEU A 211 -5.03 31.98 14.81
CA LEU A 211 -5.60 32.47 16.07
C LEU A 211 -6.87 33.30 15.83
N SER A 212 -7.88 33.08 16.65
CA SER A 212 -9.07 33.92 16.77
C SER A 212 -9.29 34.26 18.25
N LEU A 213 -9.89 35.42 18.51
CA LEU A 213 -10.22 35.85 19.87
C LEU A 213 -11.62 35.34 20.21
N VAL A 214 -11.71 34.47 21.22
CA VAL A 214 -12.95 33.84 21.65
C VAL A 214 -13.21 34.11 23.13
N GLU A 215 -14.46 34.28 23.50
CA GLU A 215 -14.92 34.33 24.88
C GLU A 215 -15.26 32.91 25.38
N LEU A 216 -14.95 32.63 26.65
CA LEU A 216 -15.36 31.42 27.36
C LEU A 216 -16.16 31.79 28.61
N PRO A 217 -17.15 30.98 29.03
CA PRO A 217 -17.80 31.15 30.31
C PRO A 217 -16.82 31.08 31.49
N ALA A 218 -16.97 31.95 32.49
CA ALA A 218 -16.07 32.00 33.66
C ALA A 218 -15.90 30.64 34.39
N CYS A 219 -16.88 29.74 34.27
CA CYS A 219 -16.79 28.38 34.82
C CYS A 219 -15.70 27.50 34.18
N ALA A 220 -15.09 27.91 33.06
CA ALA A 220 -13.90 27.28 32.47
C ALA A 220 -12.70 27.24 33.44
N LEU A 221 -12.63 28.16 34.41
CA LEU A 221 -11.57 28.22 35.41
C LEU A 221 -11.84 27.35 36.65
N THR A 222 -13.10 27.05 36.95
CA THR A 222 -13.52 26.40 38.21
C THR A 222 -14.08 24.99 38.01
N THR A 223 -14.83 24.77 36.94
CA THR A 223 -15.41 23.48 36.56
C THR A 223 -15.16 23.17 35.07
N PRO A 224 -13.89 23.21 34.61
CA PRO A 224 -13.51 23.05 33.20
C PRO A 224 -14.05 21.78 32.53
N ASP A 225 -14.35 20.72 33.28
CA ASP A 225 -14.73 19.42 32.73
C ASP A 225 -16.18 19.36 32.20
N LYS A 226 -16.99 20.40 32.44
CA LYS A 226 -18.31 20.55 31.81
C LYS A 226 -18.17 21.11 30.39
N LYS A 227 -18.79 20.45 29.39
CA LYS A 227 -18.77 20.88 27.97
C LYS A 227 -19.22 22.34 27.81
N SER A 228 -20.26 22.77 28.53
CA SER A 228 -20.73 24.16 28.52
C SER A 228 -19.69 25.17 28.98
N CYS A 229 -18.77 24.79 29.87
CA CYS A 229 -17.66 25.63 30.33
C CYS A 229 -16.46 25.65 29.37
N ARG A 230 -16.48 24.85 28.29
CA ARG A 230 -15.46 24.89 27.21
C ARG A 230 -16.02 25.45 25.89
N THR A 231 -17.27 25.90 25.87
CA THR A 231 -17.86 26.56 24.70
C THR A 231 -17.11 27.86 24.43
N GLN A 232 -16.56 27.98 23.23
CA GLN A 232 -15.83 29.15 22.75
C GLN A 232 -16.73 29.92 21.79
N THR A 233 -16.97 31.20 22.08
CA THR A 233 -17.80 32.08 21.25
C THR A 233 -16.88 33.15 20.64
N PRO A 234 -16.82 33.35 19.31
CA PRO A 234 -16.02 34.41 18.71
C PRO A 234 -16.36 35.79 19.29
N VAL A 235 -15.34 36.57 19.65
CA VAL A 235 -15.51 37.95 20.13
C VAL A 235 -15.97 38.83 18.96
N ALA A 236 -16.86 39.80 19.25
CA ALA A 236 -17.37 40.71 18.23
C ALA A 236 -16.23 41.56 17.63
N GLY A 237 -16.12 41.57 16.30
CA GLY A 237 -15.02 42.25 15.61
C GLY A 237 -13.64 41.63 15.90
N ALA A 238 -13.58 40.32 16.18
CA ALA A 238 -12.33 39.59 16.22
C ALA A 238 -11.68 39.61 14.83
N ASP A 239 -10.44 40.09 14.74
CA ASP A 239 -9.66 40.16 13.50
C ASP A 239 -8.19 39.85 13.78
N ASN A 240 -7.54 39.15 12.87
CA ASN A 240 -6.17 38.66 13.02
C ASN A 240 -5.29 39.24 11.91
N ASP A 241 -4.55 40.30 12.25
CA ASP A 241 -3.55 40.86 11.36
C ASP A 241 -2.26 40.03 11.43
N ALA A 242 -2.13 39.12 10.48
CA ALA A 242 -0.95 38.27 10.30
C ALA A 242 0.34 39.04 9.94
N GLN A 243 0.24 40.29 9.47
CA GLN A 243 1.40 41.14 9.16
C GLN A 243 1.93 41.87 10.40
N SER A 244 1.05 42.38 11.26
CA SER A 244 1.44 43.00 12.54
C SER A 244 1.52 42.00 13.71
N GLN A 245 1.20 40.72 13.47
CA GLN A 245 1.10 39.66 14.48
C GLN A 245 0.19 40.02 15.67
N THR A 246 -0.90 40.74 15.36
CA THR A 246 -1.84 41.28 16.34
C THR A 246 -3.21 40.65 16.17
N LEU A 247 -3.72 40.06 17.25
CA LEU A 247 -5.08 39.56 17.33
C LEU A 247 -5.95 40.58 18.07
N THR A 248 -6.88 41.20 17.36
CA THR A 248 -7.80 42.20 17.92
C THR A 248 -9.17 41.60 18.18
N GLY A 249 -9.95 42.24 19.05
CA GLY A 249 -11.37 41.98 19.22
C GLY A 249 -12.02 43.03 20.12
N THR A 250 -13.33 43.18 20.02
CA THR A 250 -14.06 44.27 20.69
C THR A 250 -15.01 43.72 21.75
N VAL A 251 -14.83 44.11 23.02
CA VAL A 251 -15.75 43.77 24.10
C VAL A 251 -16.63 44.98 24.46
N THR A 252 -17.91 44.75 24.75
CA THR A 252 -18.84 45.81 25.15
C THR A 252 -18.73 46.10 26.64
N ALA A 253 -18.42 47.34 27.02
CA ALA A 253 -18.37 47.74 28.43
C ALA A 253 -19.73 47.55 29.15
N ARG A 254 -20.83 47.63 28.40
CA ARG A 254 -22.22 47.54 28.89
C ARG A 254 -22.61 46.17 29.51
N SER A 255 -21.82 45.11 29.31
CA SER A 255 -22.02 43.79 29.94
C SER A 255 -21.30 43.61 31.29
N LEU A 256 -20.46 44.58 31.69
CA LEU A 256 -19.60 44.47 32.86
C LEU A 256 -20.15 45.31 34.01
N LYS A 257 -20.96 44.67 34.89
CA LYS A 257 -21.09 45.17 36.26
C LYS A 257 -19.69 45.13 36.88
N ALA A 258 -19.25 46.25 37.48
CA ALA A 258 -17.92 46.37 38.09
C ALA A 258 -17.62 45.14 38.98
N GLY A 259 -16.52 44.43 38.69
CA GLY A 259 -16.15 43.18 39.35
C GLY A 259 -16.72 41.89 38.73
N THR A 260 -17.15 41.89 37.47
CA THR A 260 -17.54 40.69 36.72
C THR A 260 -16.47 40.35 35.67
N PRO A 261 -15.47 39.50 35.96
CA PRO A 261 -14.37 39.23 35.03
C PRO A 261 -14.81 38.47 33.77
N MET A 262 -14.51 39.02 32.58
CA MET A 262 -14.61 38.29 31.31
C MET A 262 -13.39 37.39 31.11
N LEU A 263 -13.61 36.23 30.47
CA LEU A 263 -12.57 35.25 30.18
C LEU A 263 -12.45 35.10 28.66
N LEU A 264 -11.33 35.56 28.11
CA LEU A 264 -11.01 35.51 26.70
C LEU A 264 -9.90 34.51 26.42
N ALA A 265 -9.83 34.01 25.20
CA ALA A 265 -8.73 33.20 24.71
C ALA A 265 -8.33 33.59 23.28
N ALA A 266 -7.03 33.58 23.02
CA ALA A 266 -6.51 33.46 21.66
C ALA A 266 -6.40 31.96 21.36
N ALA A 267 -7.30 31.42 20.54
CA ALA A 267 -7.37 30.00 20.20
C ALA A 267 -7.23 29.81 18.68
N ALA A 268 -6.45 28.82 18.24
CA ALA A 268 -6.29 28.56 16.81
C ALA A 268 -7.39 27.65 16.27
N ASP A 269 -7.94 28.00 15.11
CA ASP A 269 -8.86 27.14 14.37
C ASP A 269 -8.10 26.16 13.44
N SER A 270 -8.88 25.29 12.81
CA SER A 270 -8.51 24.40 11.71
C SER A 270 -8.16 25.17 10.42
N SER A 271 -8.71 26.35 10.20
CA SER A 271 -8.44 27.19 9.02
C SER A 271 -7.80 28.54 9.38
N GLY A 272 -7.18 29.19 8.39
CA GLY A 272 -6.66 30.56 8.50
C GLY A 272 -5.98 31.03 7.22
N GLY A 273 -5.37 32.22 7.25
CA GLY A 273 -4.83 32.89 6.05
C GLY A 273 -3.67 32.18 5.32
N GLY A 274 -3.22 31.02 5.82
CA GLY A 274 -2.18 30.19 5.21
C GLY A 274 -2.60 28.74 4.95
N GLY A 275 -3.91 28.45 4.88
CA GLY A 275 -4.46 27.13 4.53
C GLY A 275 -5.61 26.68 5.43
N ASP A 276 -6.39 25.71 4.95
CA ASP A 276 -7.46 25.06 5.69
C ASP A 276 -7.09 23.59 5.98
N TYR A 277 -6.83 23.27 7.25
CA TYR A 277 -6.53 21.92 7.73
C TYR A 277 -7.80 21.12 8.09
N SER A 278 -9.00 21.68 7.90
CA SER A 278 -10.27 20.92 7.93
C SER A 278 -10.60 20.30 6.56
N ALA A 279 -9.96 20.77 5.48
CA ALA A 279 -10.08 20.17 4.16
C ALA A 279 -9.51 18.74 4.16
N THR A 280 -10.31 17.76 3.75
CA THR A 280 -9.84 16.40 3.50
C THR A 280 -8.83 16.41 2.35
N PRO A 281 -7.63 15.82 2.51
CA PRO A 281 -6.71 15.69 1.39
C PRO A 281 -7.34 14.79 0.31
N LEU A 282 -7.50 15.33 -0.89
CA LEU A 282 -7.86 14.55 -2.08
C LEU A 282 -6.66 13.72 -2.50
N SER A 283 -6.55 12.50 -1.97
CA SER A 283 -5.65 11.48 -2.54
C SER A 283 -6.03 11.22 -4.01
N PRO A 284 -5.06 11.05 -4.92
CA PRO A 284 -5.34 10.57 -6.27
C PRO A 284 -6.17 9.28 -6.26
N THR A 285 -7.12 9.16 -7.19
CA THR A 285 -7.98 7.95 -7.31
C THR A 285 -7.22 6.73 -7.81
N ALA A 286 -5.97 6.89 -8.28
CA ALA A 286 -5.07 5.82 -8.68
C ALA A 286 -3.61 6.18 -8.34
N THR A 287 -2.78 5.17 -8.15
CA THR A 287 -1.32 5.29 -7.94
C THR A 287 -0.55 4.80 -9.16
N TRP A 288 0.70 5.23 -9.31
CA TRP A 288 1.61 4.76 -10.35
C TRP A 288 3.04 4.67 -9.81
N GLU A 289 3.84 3.77 -10.38
CA GLU A 289 5.26 3.64 -10.08
C GLU A 289 6.07 3.42 -11.36
N ALA A 290 7.30 3.93 -11.37
CA ALA A 290 8.30 3.71 -12.39
C ALA A 290 9.70 3.97 -11.81
N GLY A 291 10.75 3.49 -12.49
CA GLY A 291 12.13 3.60 -12.01
C GLY A 291 12.59 2.51 -11.04
N GLY A 292 11.81 1.43 -10.89
CA GLY A 292 12.30 0.18 -10.27
C GLY A 292 13.36 -0.50 -11.13
N SER A 293 14.08 -1.47 -10.57
CA SER A 293 15.13 -2.26 -11.26
C SER A 293 14.65 -2.86 -12.60
N THR A 294 13.40 -3.31 -12.63
CA THR A 294 12.74 -3.95 -13.79
C THR A 294 12.42 -2.98 -14.93
N GLY A 295 12.36 -1.68 -14.65
CA GLY A 295 12.19 -0.59 -15.61
C GLY A 295 10.79 -0.42 -16.21
N ASP A 296 9.80 -1.18 -15.76
CA ASP A 296 8.41 -1.10 -16.18
C ASP A 296 7.67 0.12 -15.62
N PHE A 297 6.55 0.44 -16.28
CA PHE A 297 5.52 1.34 -15.74
C PHE A 297 4.44 0.49 -15.09
N THR A 298 4.06 0.82 -13.86
CA THR A 298 2.88 0.26 -13.20
C THR A 298 1.88 1.35 -12.84
N TRP A 299 0.59 1.01 -12.92
CA TRP A 299 -0.52 1.87 -12.51
C TRP A 299 -1.59 1.03 -11.83
N ASN A 300 -2.27 1.58 -10.83
CA ASN A 300 -3.22 0.84 -9.99
C ASN A 300 -4.40 1.73 -9.57
N TYR A 301 -5.61 1.32 -9.96
CA TYR A 301 -6.88 1.96 -9.63
C TYR A 301 -7.67 1.07 -8.67
N PRO A 302 -7.71 1.40 -7.35
CA PRO A 302 -8.48 0.64 -6.37
C PRO A 302 -9.99 0.76 -6.58
N LEU A 303 -10.68 -0.38 -6.57
CA LEU A 303 -12.13 -0.51 -6.65
C LEU A 303 -12.70 -0.60 -5.23
N ARG A 304 -13.31 0.49 -4.75
CA ARG A 304 -13.81 0.58 -3.37
C ARG A 304 -14.97 -0.38 -3.13
N VAL A 305 -14.84 -1.31 -2.19
CA VAL A 305 -15.94 -2.19 -1.80
C VAL A 305 -16.60 -1.72 -0.48
N PRO A 306 -17.93 -1.85 -0.32
CA PRO A 306 -18.58 -1.64 0.97
C PRO A 306 -17.90 -2.47 2.08
N PRO A 307 -17.68 -1.93 3.29
CA PRO A 307 -17.04 -2.70 4.35
C PRO A 307 -17.87 -3.91 4.76
N ALA A 308 -17.20 -5.04 5.03
CA ALA A 308 -17.83 -6.22 5.60
C ALA A 308 -18.39 -5.94 7.00
N THR A 309 -19.42 -6.67 7.42
CA THR A 309 -19.93 -6.61 8.81
C THR A 309 -18.87 -7.05 9.82
N ALA A 310 -18.07 -8.06 9.43
CA ALA A 310 -16.83 -8.51 10.05
C ALA A 310 -16.07 -9.42 9.07
N GLY A 311 -14.79 -9.66 9.35
CA GLY A 311 -13.97 -10.65 8.64
C GLY A 311 -13.53 -10.27 7.23
N PRO A 312 -13.26 -11.27 6.35
CA PRO A 312 -12.61 -11.03 5.08
C PRO A 312 -13.50 -10.21 4.13
N ALA A 313 -12.87 -9.28 3.42
CA ALA A 313 -13.43 -8.50 2.34
C ALA A 313 -12.46 -8.54 1.15
N PRO A 314 -12.93 -8.50 -0.10
CA PRO A 314 -12.06 -8.54 -1.27
C PRO A 314 -11.30 -7.22 -1.43
N ASP A 315 -9.99 -7.30 -1.69
CA ASP A 315 -9.15 -6.18 -2.12
C ASP A 315 -9.07 -6.18 -3.65
N LEU A 316 -9.71 -5.22 -4.30
CA LEU A 316 -9.86 -5.19 -5.76
C LEU A 316 -9.23 -3.93 -6.33
N SER A 317 -8.43 -4.10 -7.38
CA SER A 317 -7.96 -3.00 -8.23
C SER A 317 -7.90 -3.43 -9.69
N ILE A 318 -7.97 -2.44 -10.59
CA ILE A 318 -7.52 -2.61 -11.97
C ILE A 318 -6.08 -2.12 -12.02
N SER A 319 -5.17 -2.94 -12.53
CA SER A 319 -3.74 -2.64 -12.61
C SER A 319 -3.24 -2.68 -14.05
N TYR A 320 -2.16 -1.96 -14.33
CA TYR A 320 -1.39 -2.03 -15.57
C TYR A 320 0.06 -2.36 -15.26
N ASN A 321 0.70 -3.18 -16.10
CA ASN A 321 2.15 -3.41 -16.07
C ASN A 321 2.72 -3.51 -17.49
N SER A 322 3.64 -2.61 -17.87
CA SER A 322 4.20 -2.59 -19.24
C SER A 322 5.10 -3.79 -19.57
N ALA A 323 5.75 -4.43 -18.58
CA ALA A 323 6.56 -5.64 -18.83
C ALA A 323 5.71 -6.85 -19.25
N SER A 324 4.43 -6.90 -18.86
CA SER A 324 3.51 -7.94 -19.35
C SER A 324 3.19 -7.83 -20.84
N VAL A 325 3.43 -6.66 -21.45
CA VAL A 325 3.37 -6.46 -22.91
C VAL A 325 4.68 -6.85 -23.57
N ASP A 326 5.83 -6.51 -22.96
CA ASP A 326 7.17 -6.87 -23.45
C ASP A 326 7.41 -8.39 -23.48
N GLY A 327 6.89 -9.12 -22.50
CA GLY A 327 7.05 -10.58 -22.40
C GLY A 327 6.29 -11.39 -23.45
N ARG A 328 5.39 -10.77 -24.23
CA ARG A 328 4.56 -11.47 -25.22
C ARG A 328 5.35 -11.81 -26.47
N THR A 329 5.65 -13.11 -26.62
CA THR A 329 6.40 -13.68 -27.76
C THR A 329 5.48 -14.55 -28.63
N ALA A 330 6.01 -15.03 -29.76
CA ALA A 330 5.29 -15.94 -30.68
C ALA A 330 5.09 -17.36 -30.11
N GLY A 331 5.80 -17.74 -29.04
CA GLY A 331 5.74 -19.09 -28.44
C GLY A 331 4.70 -19.24 -27.32
N GLU A 332 3.97 -18.19 -26.95
CA GLU A 332 3.09 -18.15 -25.79
C GLU A 332 1.65 -17.73 -26.14
N ASN A 333 0.72 -17.86 -25.19
CA ASN A 333 -0.64 -17.37 -25.35
C ASN A 333 -0.67 -15.83 -25.35
N ASN A 334 -0.80 -15.26 -26.55
CA ASN A 334 -0.75 -13.81 -26.75
C ASN A 334 -2.11 -13.10 -26.56
N GLN A 335 -3.18 -13.81 -26.19
CA GLN A 335 -4.47 -13.17 -25.89
C GLN A 335 -4.37 -12.31 -24.62
N THR A 336 -4.98 -11.12 -24.60
CA THR A 336 -4.97 -10.25 -23.42
C THR A 336 -5.87 -10.79 -22.31
N SER A 337 -5.71 -10.27 -21.09
CA SER A 337 -6.71 -10.41 -20.03
C SER A 337 -8.11 -9.94 -20.48
N VAL A 338 -9.12 -10.23 -19.66
CA VAL A 338 -10.49 -9.69 -19.84
C VAL A 338 -10.59 -8.16 -19.71
N ILE A 339 -9.52 -7.48 -19.29
CA ILE A 339 -9.42 -6.01 -19.18
C ILE A 339 -8.70 -5.40 -20.39
N GLY A 340 -7.68 -6.06 -20.93
CA GLY A 340 -6.96 -5.59 -22.12
C GLY A 340 -5.44 -5.74 -22.05
N GLU A 341 -4.76 -5.27 -23.10
CA GLU A 341 -3.31 -5.37 -23.29
C GLU A 341 -2.55 -4.62 -22.18
N GLY A 342 -1.70 -5.33 -21.46
CA GLY A 342 -0.98 -4.85 -20.27
C GLY A 342 -1.83 -4.59 -19.02
N PHE A 343 -3.17 -4.68 -19.08
CA PHE A 343 -4.07 -4.48 -17.94
C PHE A 343 -4.51 -5.80 -17.31
N SER A 344 -4.83 -5.78 -16.01
CA SER A 344 -5.43 -6.88 -15.26
C SER A 344 -6.36 -6.35 -14.16
N ILE A 345 -7.10 -7.25 -13.53
CA ILE A 345 -7.83 -7.01 -12.27
C ILE A 345 -7.22 -7.89 -11.17
N THR A 346 -7.44 -7.60 -9.89
CA THR A 346 -6.99 -8.50 -8.82
C THR A 346 -7.56 -9.91 -9.03
N GLU A 347 -6.65 -10.86 -9.27
CA GLU A 347 -6.95 -12.29 -9.37
C GLU A 347 -6.29 -13.05 -8.20
N SER A 348 -6.88 -14.21 -7.86
CA SER A 348 -6.34 -15.15 -6.88
C SER A 348 -6.60 -16.58 -7.38
N TYR A 349 -5.54 -17.32 -7.66
CA TYR A 349 -5.59 -18.69 -8.15
C TYR A 349 -4.28 -19.45 -7.85
N ILE A 350 -4.32 -20.77 -7.84
CA ILE A 350 -3.14 -21.62 -8.02
C ILE A 350 -3.22 -22.21 -9.42
N GLU A 351 -2.09 -22.27 -10.13
CA GLU A 351 -2.00 -22.82 -11.48
C GLU A 351 -0.84 -23.83 -11.58
N ARG A 352 -1.10 -24.93 -12.29
CA ARG A 352 -0.13 -25.95 -12.67
C ARG A 352 0.05 -25.91 -14.18
N LYS A 353 1.29 -25.92 -14.63
CA LYS A 353 1.64 -26.05 -16.05
C LYS A 353 1.91 -27.51 -16.39
N TYR A 354 1.68 -27.87 -17.66
CA TYR A 354 1.89 -29.20 -18.21
C TYR A 354 2.79 -29.15 -19.45
N SER A 355 3.51 -30.23 -19.72
CA SER A 355 4.31 -30.41 -20.94
C SER A 355 3.43 -30.83 -22.12
N SER A 356 3.90 -30.65 -23.35
CA SER A 356 3.26 -31.30 -24.51
C SER A 356 3.76 -32.73 -24.66
N CYS A 357 2.84 -33.69 -24.81
CA CYS A 357 3.20 -35.10 -25.05
C CYS A 357 4.07 -35.27 -26.31
N LYS A 358 3.88 -34.42 -27.33
CA LYS A 358 4.75 -34.37 -28.52
C LYS A 358 6.22 -34.12 -28.17
N ASP A 359 6.49 -33.21 -27.24
CA ASP A 359 7.86 -32.88 -26.83
C ASP A 359 8.45 -33.91 -25.86
N ASP A 360 7.61 -34.72 -25.23
CA ASP A 360 7.95 -35.90 -24.42
C ASP A 360 8.12 -37.21 -25.22
N GLY A 361 8.06 -37.14 -26.55
CA GLY A 361 8.33 -38.28 -27.43
C GLY A 361 7.09 -38.96 -28.03
N GLN A 362 5.88 -38.56 -27.63
CA GLN A 362 4.62 -39.05 -28.20
C GLN A 362 4.33 -38.35 -29.54
N SER A 363 5.02 -38.80 -30.60
CA SER A 363 4.94 -38.19 -31.93
C SER A 363 3.48 -38.06 -32.43
N GLY A 364 3.14 -36.84 -32.87
CA GLY A 364 1.80 -36.52 -33.38
C GLY A 364 0.71 -36.29 -32.32
N LYS A 365 1.03 -36.36 -31.02
CA LYS A 365 0.05 -36.13 -29.93
C LYS A 365 0.13 -34.69 -29.41
N GLY A 366 -0.92 -33.90 -29.69
CA GLY A 366 -1.04 -32.53 -29.19
C GLY A 366 -1.54 -32.43 -27.75
N ASP A 367 -1.80 -33.58 -27.10
CA ASP A 367 -2.21 -33.70 -25.71
C ASP A 367 -1.18 -33.11 -24.72
N LEU A 368 -1.65 -32.82 -23.51
CA LEU A 368 -0.80 -32.43 -22.38
C LEU A 368 -0.37 -33.66 -21.60
N CYS A 369 0.92 -33.73 -21.27
CA CYS A 369 1.51 -34.78 -20.46
C CYS A 369 1.96 -34.24 -19.10
N TRP A 370 1.92 -35.11 -18.09
CA TRP A 370 2.59 -34.89 -16.82
C TRP A 370 4.11 -34.74 -17.07
N LYS A 371 4.82 -34.19 -16.08
CA LYS A 371 6.28 -34.30 -16.02
C LYS A 371 6.78 -34.22 -14.60
N TYR A 372 6.41 -33.14 -13.91
CA TYR A 372 6.77 -32.88 -12.52
C TYR A 372 5.62 -32.17 -11.79
N ALA A 373 5.43 -32.51 -10.52
CA ALA A 373 4.62 -31.71 -9.61
C ALA A 373 5.17 -30.26 -9.54
N ASN A 374 4.39 -29.32 -10.08
CA ASN A 374 4.67 -27.89 -10.10
C ASN A 374 3.41 -27.09 -9.76
N ALA A 375 3.56 -25.90 -9.19
CA ALA A 375 2.46 -24.97 -8.96
C ALA A 375 2.97 -23.52 -8.81
N THR A 376 2.16 -22.54 -9.23
CA THR A 376 2.36 -21.12 -8.97
C THR A 376 1.12 -20.56 -8.26
N LEU A 377 1.32 -19.83 -7.17
CA LEU A 377 0.27 -19.13 -6.44
C LEU A 377 0.19 -17.68 -6.92
N VAL A 378 -1.01 -17.23 -7.29
CA VAL A 378 -1.38 -15.82 -7.31
C VAL A 378 -2.35 -15.59 -6.16
N LEU A 379 -2.03 -14.67 -5.24
CA LEU A 379 -2.91 -14.27 -4.16
C LEU A 379 -2.98 -12.74 -4.10
N ASN A 380 -4.19 -12.20 -4.23
CA ASN A 380 -4.48 -10.77 -4.27
C ASN A 380 -3.59 -10.05 -5.30
N GLY A 381 -3.51 -10.60 -6.51
CA GLY A 381 -2.70 -10.07 -7.62
C GLY A 381 -1.19 -10.28 -7.51
N LYS A 382 -0.68 -10.89 -6.44
CA LYS A 382 0.77 -11.15 -6.25
C LYS A 382 1.11 -12.59 -6.59
N ALA A 383 1.99 -12.79 -7.57
CA ALA A 383 2.48 -14.10 -7.98
C ALA A 383 3.71 -14.57 -7.19
N VAL A 384 3.75 -15.84 -6.81
CA VAL A 384 4.89 -16.53 -6.22
C VAL A 384 4.91 -18.00 -6.64
N GLU A 385 6.07 -18.51 -7.03
CA GLU A 385 6.29 -19.93 -7.29
C GLU A 385 6.11 -20.74 -6.00
N LEU A 386 5.50 -21.93 -6.11
CA LEU A 386 5.42 -22.88 -5.01
C LEU A 386 6.48 -23.96 -5.19
N VAL A 387 7.29 -24.18 -4.15
CA VAL A 387 8.38 -25.15 -4.11
C VAL A 387 7.89 -26.41 -3.39
N ASN A 388 7.89 -27.55 -4.08
CA ASN A 388 7.54 -28.85 -3.50
C ASN A 388 8.72 -29.44 -2.72
N ALA A 389 9.00 -28.89 -1.53
CA ALA A 389 10.20 -29.19 -0.76
C ALA A 389 10.23 -30.64 -0.22
N CYS A 390 11.35 -31.31 -0.43
CA CYS A 390 11.60 -32.70 -0.06
C CYS A 390 12.77 -32.83 0.93
N ALA A 391 12.79 -33.88 1.74
CA ALA A 391 13.81 -34.09 2.78
C ALA A 391 15.13 -34.65 2.21
N ASP A 392 15.04 -35.51 1.19
CA ASP A 392 16.17 -36.16 0.52
C ASP A 392 15.80 -36.50 -0.94
N LYS A 393 16.77 -37.03 -1.70
CA LYS A 393 16.60 -37.36 -3.13
C LYS A 393 15.48 -38.37 -3.40
N SER A 394 15.28 -39.37 -2.54
CA SER A 394 14.23 -40.38 -2.69
C SER A 394 12.84 -39.75 -2.47
N ALA A 395 12.74 -38.86 -1.49
CA ALA A 395 11.54 -38.05 -1.27
C ALA A 395 11.28 -37.12 -2.47
N CYS A 396 12.31 -36.47 -3.03
CA CYS A 396 12.18 -35.61 -4.21
C CYS A 396 11.69 -36.40 -5.44
N ASP A 397 12.28 -37.55 -5.74
CA ASP A 397 11.87 -38.40 -6.87
C ASP A 397 10.40 -38.85 -6.74
N THR A 398 10.00 -39.23 -5.53
CA THR A 398 8.59 -39.56 -5.21
C THR A 398 7.68 -38.34 -5.39
N ALA A 399 8.11 -37.16 -4.92
CA ALA A 399 7.34 -35.93 -4.96
C ALA A 399 7.20 -35.35 -6.38
N ALA A 400 8.17 -35.58 -7.26
CA ALA A 400 8.10 -35.14 -8.66
C ALA A 400 7.04 -35.90 -9.46
N LEU A 401 6.87 -37.21 -9.18
CA LEU A 401 5.95 -38.10 -9.90
C LEU A 401 4.62 -38.35 -9.16
N SER A 402 4.32 -37.59 -8.11
CA SER A 402 3.07 -37.74 -7.35
C SER A 402 2.21 -36.48 -7.43
N GLU A 403 0.90 -36.66 -7.49
CA GLU A 403 -0.07 -35.59 -7.21
C GLU A 403 0.07 -35.16 -5.74
N ALA A 404 0.01 -36.11 -4.79
CA ALA A 404 -0.22 -35.79 -3.36
C ALA A 404 0.85 -36.26 -2.35
N SER A 405 1.90 -36.98 -2.76
CA SER A 405 2.86 -37.62 -1.84
C SER A 405 4.30 -37.12 -1.97
N GLY A 406 5.14 -37.42 -0.96
CA GLY A 406 6.61 -37.29 -1.03
C GLY A 406 7.20 -35.92 -0.69
N GLY A 407 6.44 -34.83 -0.77
CA GLY A 407 6.95 -33.46 -0.55
C GLY A 407 6.03 -32.57 0.27
N SER A 408 6.48 -31.34 0.52
CA SER A 408 5.80 -30.33 1.33
C SER A 408 5.86 -28.97 0.63
N TRP A 409 4.70 -28.38 0.36
CA TRP A 409 4.64 -27.15 -0.41
C TRP A 409 4.99 -25.91 0.40
N LYS A 410 5.86 -25.10 -0.17
CA LYS A 410 6.38 -23.84 0.38
C LYS A 410 6.24 -22.73 -0.64
N VAL A 411 6.05 -21.49 -0.18
CA VAL A 411 6.20 -20.34 -1.07
C VAL A 411 7.70 -20.10 -1.33
N LYS A 412 8.09 -19.67 -2.53
CA LYS A 412 9.51 -19.42 -2.84
C LYS A 412 10.15 -18.35 -1.95
N ASN A 413 9.37 -17.32 -1.62
CA ASN A 413 9.73 -16.23 -0.72
C ASN A 413 8.94 -16.41 0.59
N GLU A 414 9.54 -16.97 1.64
CA GLU A 414 8.82 -17.35 2.85
C GLU A 414 8.63 -16.21 3.86
N ASP A 415 7.37 -16.04 4.27
CA ASP A 415 6.85 -15.02 5.18
C ASP A 415 6.08 -15.63 6.39
N GLY A 416 6.15 -16.96 6.54
CA GLY A 416 5.39 -17.73 7.51
C GLY A 416 4.04 -18.25 7.01
N THR A 417 3.67 -18.04 5.75
CA THR A 417 2.51 -18.68 5.09
C THR A 417 2.67 -20.22 5.04
N ARG A 418 1.58 -20.96 5.28
CA ARG A 418 1.49 -22.41 5.06
C ARG A 418 0.72 -22.71 3.78
N VAL A 419 1.24 -23.64 2.98
CA VAL A 419 0.57 -24.15 1.80
C VAL A 419 0.25 -25.63 2.01
N GLU A 420 -1.02 -25.98 1.97
CA GLU A 420 -1.51 -27.35 2.08
C GLU A 420 -2.13 -27.76 0.74
N HIS A 421 -1.55 -28.81 0.16
CA HIS A 421 -2.08 -29.49 -1.02
C HIS A 421 -2.97 -30.66 -0.56
N LEU A 422 -4.19 -30.75 -1.09
CA LEU A 422 -5.27 -31.59 -0.56
C LEU A 422 -6.07 -32.26 -1.70
N THR A 423 -6.74 -33.38 -1.41
CA THR A 423 -7.55 -34.12 -2.38
C THR A 423 -8.93 -34.47 -1.82
N GLY A 424 -9.84 -34.98 -2.65
CA GLY A 424 -11.18 -35.38 -2.25
C GLY A 424 -12.27 -34.28 -2.28
N ALA A 425 -12.02 -33.15 -2.94
CA ALA A 425 -13.06 -32.15 -3.21
C ALA A 425 -14.10 -32.70 -4.21
N SER A 426 -15.33 -32.93 -3.74
CA SER A 426 -16.38 -33.56 -4.53
C SER A 426 -16.84 -32.68 -5.71
N GLY A 427 -16.90 -33.27 -6.90
CA GLY A 427 -17.52 -32.66 -8.09
C GLY A 427 -16.73 -31.55 -8.78
N ASN A 428 -15.50 -31.23 -8.34
CA ASN A 428 -14.75 -30.10 -8.89
C ASN A 428 -14.27 -30.31 -10.35
N GLY A 429 -14.20 -31.57 -10.81
CA GLY A 429 -13.88 -31.98 -12.19
C GLY A 429 -12.46 -32.52 -12.37
N ASP A 430 -11.68 -32.56 -11.30
CA ASP A 430 -10.37 -33.20 -11.22
C ASP A 430 -10.49 -34.72 -10.90
N ASN A 431 -9.48 -35.51 -11.26
CA ASN A 431 -9.46 -36.97 -11.14
C ASN A 431 -9.50 -37.47 -9.69
N ASN A 432 -8.83 -36.78 -8.77
CA ASN A 432 -8.78 -37.14 -7.35
C ASN A 432 -9.50 -36.12 -6.44
N GLY A 433 -10.05 -35.06 -7.04
CA GLY A 433 -10.66 -33.95 -6.34
C GLY A 433 -9.60 -33.01 -5.75
N GLU A 434 -8.53 -32.73 -6.50
CA GLU A 434 -7.43 -31.89 -6.06
C GLU A 434 -7.90 -30.47 -5.70
N TYR A 435 -7.45 -29.95 -4.56
CA TYR A 435 -7.69 -28.57 -4.14
C TYR A 435 -6.59 -28.10 -3.19
N TRP A 436 -6.52 -26.79 -2.97
CA TRP A 436 -5.45 -26.19 -2.18
C TRP A 436 -6.00 -25.32 -1.05
N LYS A 437 -5.25 -25.25 0.04
CA LYS A 437 -5.52 -24.36 1.17
C LYS A 437 -4.24 -23.63 1.57
N VAL A 438 -4.23 -22.33 1.40
CA VAL A 438 -3.15 -21.45 1.87
C VAL A 438 -3.60 -20.82 3.19
N THR A 439 -2.74 -20.80 4.20
CA THR A 439 -3.03 -20.14 5.50
C THR A 439 -1.94 -19.13 5.78
N ASP A 440 -2.30 -17.84 5.87
CA ASP A 440 -1.32 -16.79 6.18
C ASP A 440 -0.88 -16.86 7.66
N ALA A 441 0.23 -16.20 7.99
CA ALA A 441 0.82 -16.23 9.34
C ALA A 441 -0.09 -15.70 10.46
N SER A 442 -1.24 -15.09 10.12
CA SER A 442 -2.26 -14.57 11.02
C SER A 442 -3.45 -15.51 11.23
N GLY A 443 -3.50 -16.64 10.51
CA GLY A 443 -4.50 -17.70 10.63
C GLY A 443 -5.67 -17.63 9.64
N ILE A 444 -5.69 -16.68 8.70
CA ILE A 444 -6.74 -16.61 7.66
C ILE A 444 -6.48 -17.69 6.61
N GLN A 445 -7.53 -18.42 6.23
CA GLN A 445 -7.47 -19.55 5.32
C GLN A 445 -8.10 -19.19 3.97
N TYR A 446 -7.36 -19.45 2.90
CA TYR A 446 -7.72 -19.22 1.50
C TYR A 446 -7.79 -20.56 0.80
N TYR A 447 -8.96 -20.95 0.32
CA TYR A 447 -9.20 -22.21 -0.38
C TYR A 447 -9.33 -21.98 -1.88
N PHE A 448 -8.70 -22.85 -2.66
CA PHE A 448 -8.67 -22.77 -4.11
C PHE A 448 -9.18 -24.09 -4.70
N GLY A 449 -10.21 -24.02 -5.55
CA GLY A 449 -10.75 -25.19 -6.23
C GLY A 449 -11.44 -26.24 -5.33
N LYS A 450 -11.87 -25.84 -4.14
CA LYS A 450 -12.66 -26.67 -3.21
C LYS A 450 -14.07 -26.96 -3.78
N HIS A 451 -14.58 -26.06 -4.62
CA HIS A 451 -15.79 -26.16 -5.44
C HIS A 451 -17.14 -26.18 -4.68
N ARG A 452 -17.26 -27.05 -3.67
CA ARG A 452 -18.42 -27.17 -2.76
C ARG A 452 -18.01 -26.67 -1.38
N MET A 453 -18.72 -25.66 -0.88
CA MET A 453 -18.37 -24.96 0.37
C MET A 453 -19.00 -25.67 1.60
N PRO A 454 -18.60 -25.32 2.84
CA PRO A 454 -19.25 -25.86 4.03
C PRO A 454 -20.78 -25.68 3.97
N GLY A 455 -21.52 -26.75 4.30
CA GLY A 455 -22.99 -26.75 4.28
C GLY A 455 -23.65 -27.05 2.92
N TRP A 456 -22.89 -27.36 1.87
CA TRP A 456 -23.43 -27.79 0.57
C TRP A 456 -24.23 -29.09 0.68
N SER A 457 -25.36 -29.19 -0.04
CA SER A 457 -26.19 -30.40 -0.10
C SER A 457 -26.76 -30.65 -1.51
N ASP A 458 -26.85 -31.93 -1.87
CA ASP A 458 -27.60 -32.53 -3.00
C ASP A 458 -29.12 -32.64 -2.74
N LYS A 459 -29.57 -32.09 -1.60
CA LYS A 459 -30.92 -32.23 -1.02
C LYS A 459 -31.38 -33.67 -0.84
N GLY A 460 -30.49 -34.66 -0.93
CA GLY A 460 -30.81 -36.08 -0.93
C GLY A 460 -31.64 -36.55 -2.15
N THR A 461 -31.64 -35.81 -3.26
CA THR A 461 -32.34 -36.21 -4.49
C THR A 461 -31.39 -36.75 -5.55
N SER A 462 -31.94 -37.27 -6.66
CA SER A 462 -31.16 -37.64 -7.85
C SER A 462 -31.22 -36.57 -8.95
N ASP A 463 -31.93 -35.46 -8.72
CA ASP A 463 -32.04 -34.35 -9.65
C ASP A 463 -31.04 -33.26 -9.27
N THR A 464 -30.01 -33.11 -10.10
CA THR A 464 -28.96 -32.08 -9.91
C THR A 464 -29.47 -30.64 -10.09
N ALA A 465 -30.73 -30.43 -10.46
CA ALA A 465 -31.36 -29.11 -10.44
C ALA A 465 -31.69 -28.61 -9.01
N ASP A 466 -31.85 -29.52 -8.05
CA ASP A 466 -32.12 -29.19 -6.64
C ASP A 466 -30.82 -28.99 -5.82
N ASP A 467 -29.66 -29.44 -6.33
CA ASP A 467 -28.33 -29.26 -5.73
C ASP A 467 -28.07 -27.80 -5.34
N ASP A 468 -27.40 -27.59 -4.19
CA ASP A 468 -26.83 -26.28 -3.88
C ASP A 468 -25.83 -25.83 -4.97
N PRO A 469 -25.75 -24.53 -5.30
CA PRO A 469 -24.86 -24.07 -6.36
C PRO A 469 -23.38 -24.26 -5.96
N SER A 470 -22.57 -24.73 -6.90
CA SER A 470 -21.12 -24.84 -6.74
C SER A 470 -20.38 -23.62 -7.32
N THR A 471 -19.15 -23.37 -6.90
CA THR A 471 -18.41 -22.14 -7.30
C THR A 471 -17.81 -22.19 -8.70
N TYR A 472 -17.70 -23.38 -9.30
CA TYR A 472 -17.02 -23.64 -10.59
C TYR A 472 -15.54 -23.19 -10.66
N SER A 473 -14.88 -23.10 -9.51
CA SER A 473 -13.52 -22.60 -9.31
C SER A 473 -12.39 -23.43 -9.92
N THR A 474 -12.56 -24.74 -10.10
CA THR A 474 -11.53 -25.64 -10.67
C THR A 474 -11.68 -25.78 -12.18
N TRP A 475 -10.62 -25.52 -12.94
CA TRP A 475 -10.57 -25.68 -14.39
C TRP A 475 -9.68 -26.87 -14.75
N ALA A 476 -10.25 -27.85 -15.46
CA ALA A 476 -9.62 -29.14 -15.73
C ALA A 476 -9.54 -29.48 -17.23
N VAL A 477 -8.55 -30.28 -17.57
CA VAL A 477 -8.21 -30.75 -18.92
C VAL A 477 -7.73 -32.20 -18.87
N PRO A 478 -7.93 -33.02 -19.91
CA PRO A 478 -7.27 -34.31 -20.01
C PRO A 478 -5.74 -34.16 -19.99
N VAL A 479 -5.08 -34.90 -19.10
CA VAL A 479 -3.62 -34.99 -18.99
C VAL A 479 -3.24 -36.47 -19.05
N PHE A 480 -2.13 -36.76 -19.73
CA PHE A 480 -1.58 -38.10 -19.87
C PHE A 480 -0.40 -38.31 -18.93
N GLY A 481 -0.27 -39.51 -18.37
CA GLY A 481 0.97 -39.99 -17.74
C GLY A 481 1.60 -41.04 -18.65
N ASP A 482 2.48 -40.65 -19.54
CA ASP A 482 3.03 -41.55 -20.54
C ASP A 482 4.21 -42.37 -20.01
N ASP A 483 4.96 -41.84 -19.04
CA ASP A 483 6.02 -42.56 -18.32
C ASP A 483 5.48 -43.39 -17.14
N SER A 484 6.16 -44.50 -16.84
CA SER A 484 5.79 -45.39 -15.73
C SER A 484 5.99 -44.71 -14.37
N GLY A 485 4.95 -44.73 -13.55
CA GLY A 485 4.92 -44.08 -12.23
C GLY A 485 4.34 -42.67 -12.24
N GLU A 486 4.08 -42.08 -13.41
CA GLU A 486 3.37 -40.81 -13.50
C GLU A 486 1.89 -40.95 -13.11
N PRO A 487 1.27 -39.85 -12.62
CA PRO A 487 -0.17 -39.79 -12.42
C PRO A 487 -0.93 -40.19 -13.68
N CYS A 488 -1.98 -40.99 -13.50
CA CYS A 488 -2.88 -41.48 -14.55
C CYS A 488 -2.28 -42.41 -15.61
N HIS A 489 -1.00 -42.80 -15.47
CA HIS A 489 -0.38 -43.86 -16.28
C HIS A 489 -1.15 -45.19 -16.22
N LYS A 490 -1.25 -45.89 -17.36
CA LYS A 490 -1.78 -47.25 -17.50
C LYS A 490 -0.81 -48.14 -18.27
N SER A 491 -0.59 -49.35 -17.75
CA SER A 491 0.23 -50.38 -18.40
C SER A 491 -0.39 -50.96 -19.69
N THR A 492 -1.64 -50.63 -20.01
CA THR A 492 -2.31 -50.98 -21.27
C THR A 492 -1.90 -50.08 -22.44
N GLY A 493 -1.25 -48.94 -22.18
CA GLY A 493 -0.62 -48.08 -23.17
C GLY A 493 -1.18 -46.65 -23.22
N PHE A 494 -0.49 -45.78 -23.97
CA PHE A 494 -0.73 -44.33 -24.00
C PHE A 494 -2.21 -43.92 -24.13
N ALA A 495 -3.00 -44.60 -24.97
CA ALA A 495 -4.41 -44.28 -25.19
C ALA A 495 -5.27 -44.32 -23.90
N ASP A 496 -4.96 -45.22 -22.98
CA ASP A 496 -5.66 -45.39 -21.70
C ASP A 496 -5.03 -44.57 -20.57
N SER A 497 -3.78 -44.12 -20.73
CA SER A 497 -2.99 -43.38 -19.74
C SER A 497 -3.44 -41.93 -19.53
N SER A 498 -4.74 -41.63 -19.55
CA SER A 498 -5.28 -40.27 -19.37
C SER A 498 -6.37 -40.15 -18.32
N CYS A 499 -6.40 -38.99 -17.66
CA CYS A 499 -7.46 -38.58 -16.75
C CYS A 499 -7.66 -37.06 -16.86
N ASN A 500 -8.74 -36.53 -16.29
CA ASN A 500 -8.89 -35.07 -16.16
C ASN A 500 -8.10 -34.60 -14.94
N GLN A 501 -7.13 -33.71 -15.12
CA GLN A 501 -6.50 -33.01 -14.01
C GLN A 501 -6.80 -31.51 -14.08
N ALA A 502 -6.83 -30.87 -12.92
CA ALA A 502 -6.95 -29.43 -12.82
C ALA A 502 -5.63 -28.73 -13.23
N TRP A 503 -5.76 -27.73 -14.11
CA TRP A 503 -4.66 -26.84 -14.49
C TRP A 503 -4.74 -25.50 -13.73
N ARG A 504 -5.93 -25.04 -13.33
CA ARG A 504 -6.10 -23.88 -12.44
C ARG A 504 -7.17 -24.13 -11.38
N TRP A 505 -6.81 -23.84 -10.13
CA TRP A 505 -7.70 -23.75 -8.97
C TRP A 505 -7.88 -22.27 -8.62
N ASN A 506 -9.03 -21.69 -8.97
CA ASN A 506 -9.31 -20.30 -8.58
C ASN A 506 -9.70 -20.24 -7.09
N LEU A 507 -9.39 -19.13 -6.41
CA LEU A 507 -9.83 -18.86 -5.03
C LEU A 507 -11.34 -18.96 -4.96
N ASP A 508 -11.90 -19.70 -4.02
CA ASP A 508 -13.36 -19.88 -3.92
C ASP A 508 -13.96 -19.65 -2.55
N TYR A 509 -13.18 -19.81 -1.49
CA TYR A 509 -13.62 -19.63 -0.12
C TYR A 509 -12.50 -19.08 0.75
N VAL A 510 -12.75 -17.96 1.44
CA VAL A 510 -11.86 -17.37 2.44
C VAL A 510 -12.58 -17.36 3.77
N VAL A 511 -11.89 -17.77 4.84
CA VAL A 511 -12.42 -17.76 6.21
C VAL A 511 -11.36 -17.24 7.18
N ASP A 512 -11.77 -16.33 8.06
CA ASP A 512 -10.91 -15.81 9.12
C ASP A 512 -10.93 -16.71 10.37
N THR A 513 -10.16 -16.33 11.39
CA THR A 513 -10.12 -17.09 12.62
C THR A 513 -11.44 -17.05 13.39
N HIS A 514 -12.41 -16.19 13.10
CA HIS A 514 -13.71 -16.09 13.80
C HIS A 514 -14.85 -16.77 13.05
N ASP A 515 -14.57 -17.50 11.98
CA ASP A 515 -15.53 -18.17 11.11
C ASP A 515 -16.41 -17.20 10.28
N ASN A 516 -15.94 -15.95 10.07
CA ASN A 516 -16.49 -15.04 9.06
C ASN A 516 -15.93 -15.41 7.67
N ALA A 517 -16.73 -15.23 6.61
CA ALA A 517 -16.42 -15.78 5.29
C ALA A 517 -16.58 -14.80 4.12
N SER A 518 -15.85 -15.11 3.04
CA SER A 518 -16.06 -14.61 1.67
C SER A 518 -16.06 -15.79 0.70
N THR A 519 -16.85 -15.71 -0.37
CA THR A 519 -16.96 -16.75 -1.41
C THR A 519 -16.88 -16.15 -2.81
N TYR A 520 -16.25 -16.86 -3.73
CA TYR A 520 -15.94 -16.39 -5.09
C TYR A 520 -16.49 -17.39 -6.10
N TRP A 521 -17.17 -16.89 -7.14
CA TRP A 521 -18.03 -17.71 -8.00
C TRP A 521 -17.75 -17.43 -9.48
N TYR A 522 -17.59 -18.49 -10.28
CA TYR A 522 -17.03 -18.42 -11.62
C TYR A 522 -17.98 -18.94 -12.70
N SER A 523 -17.75 -18.53 -13.94
CA SER A 523 -18.23 -19.19 -15.15
C SER A 523 -17.08 -19.96 -15.80
N LYS A 524 -17.34 -21.18 -16.26
CA LYS A 524 -16.40 -21.96 -17.08
C LYS A 524 -16.63 -21.67 -18.57
N GLU A 525 -15.55 -21.63 -19.33
CA GLU A 525 -15.58 -21.69 -20.79
C GLU A 525 -15.10 -23.08 -21.25
N THR A 526 -16.02 -23.86 -21.81
CA THR A 526 -15.71 -25.20 -22.37
C THR A 526 -15.19 -25.07 -23.80
N ASN A 527 -14.37 -26.04 -24.21
CA ASN A 527 -14.03 -26.34 -25.61
C ASN A 527 -13.81 -27.86 -25.75
N TYR A 528 -13.64 -28.33 -26.98
CA TYR A 528 -13.47 -29.73 -27.31
C TYR A 528 -12.20 -29.91 -28.17
N TYR A 529 -11.57 -31.09 -28.10
CA TYR A 529 -10.42 -31.42 -28.95
C TYR A 529 -10.31 -32.93 -29.18
N SER A 530 -9.61 -33.36 -30.23
CA SER A 530 -9.35 -34.77 -30.52
C SER A 530 -8.22 -35.31 -29.66
N LYS A 531 -8.58 -35.73 -28.43
CA LYS A 531 -7.70 -36.42 -27.47
C LYS A 531 -7.00 -37.61 -28.12
N ASN A 532 -5.74 -37.84 -27.78
CA ASN A 532 -4.89 -38.88 -28.40
C ASN A 532 -4.76 -38.71 -29.94
N ALA A 533 -5.02 -37.52 -30.47
CA ALA A 533 -5.17 -37.24 -31.91
C ALA A 533 -6.20 -38.13 -32.64
N ASP A 534 -7.19 -38.71 -31.94
CA ASP A 534 -8.26 -39.48 -32.58
C ASP A 534 -9.31 -38.55 -33.21
N THR A 535 -9.21 -38.34 -34.51
CA THR A 535 -10.13 -37.55 -35.33
C THR A 535 -11.35 -38.34 -35.82
N THR A 536 -11.45 -39.64 -35.47
CA THR A 536 -12.54 -40.52 -35.88
C THR A 536 -13.72 -40.50 -34.90
N VAL A 537 -13.50 -40.05 -33.67
CA VAL A 537 -14.52 -39.89 -32.60
C VAL A 537 -14.89 -38.42 -32.37
N ASN A 538 -15.93 -38.18 -31.55
CA ASN A 538 -16.28 -36.83 -31.11
C ASN A 538 -15.21 -36.29 -30.14
N GLY A 539 -15.02 -34.97 -30.13
CA GLY A 539 -14.03 -34.30 -29.28
C GLY A 539 -14.25 -34.54 -27.78
N THR A 540 -13.15 -34.60 -27.04
CA THR A 540 -13.17 -34.63 -25.57
C THR A 540 -13.31 -33.22 -25.01
N ALA A 541 -14.25 -33.02 -24.10
CA ALA A 541 -14.49 -31.73 -23.43
C ALA A 541 -13.37 -31.38 -22.44
N TYR A 542 -13.05 -30.09 -22.34
CA TYR A 542 -12.19 -29.53 -21.30
C TYR A 542 -12.58 -28.09 -20.98
N THR A 543 -12.10 -27.59 -19.83
CA THR A 543 -12.24 -26.17 -19.47
C THR A 543 -11.09 -25.38 -20.10
N ARG A 544 -11.35 -24.61 -21.16
CA ARG A 544 -10.34 -23.75 -21.84
C ARG A 544 -10.06 -22.43 -21.13
N GLY A 545 -10.84 -22.12 -20.10
CA GLY A 545 -10.73 -20.90 -19.30
C GLY A 545 -12.03 -20.63 -18.54
N GLY A 546 -12.17 -19.40 -18.06
CA GLY A 546 -13.34 -18.95 -17.32
C GLY A 546 -13.13 -17.56 -16.75
N TYR A 547 -14.08 -17.09 -15.95
CA TYR A 547 -14.07 -15.73 -15.40
C TYR A 547 -14.88 -15.64 -14.10
N LEU A 548 -14.50 -14.69 -13.23
CA LEU A 548 -15.15 -14.43 -11.94
C LEU A 548 -16.47 -13.68 -12.17
N ASN A 549 -17.59 -14.25 -11.77
CA ASN A 549 -18.93 -13.65 -11.90
C ASN A 549 -19.30 -12.75 -10.71
N ARG A 550 -18.97 -13.20 -9.49
CA ARG A 550 -19.29 -12.47 -8.25
C ARG A 550 -18.42 -12.88 -7.07
N ILE A 551 -18.30 -11.97 -6.12
CA ILE A 551 -17.76 -12.19 -4.78
C ILE A 551 -18.87 -11.88 -3.78
N ASP A 552 -19.20 -12.83 -2.93
CA ASP A 552 -20.20 -12.72 -1.87
C ASP A 552 -19.46 -12.69 -0.51
N TYR A 553 -19.61 -11.62 0.27
CA TYR A 553 -18.82 -11.40 1.50
C TYR A 553 -19.64 -10.77 2.64
N GLY A 554 -19.03 -10.69 3.83
CA GLY A 554 -19.77 -10.50 5.07
C GLY A 554 -20.65 -11.72 5.40
N LEU A 555 -20.18 -12.91 5.03
CA LEU A 555 -20.81 -14.20 5.31
C LEU A 555 -20.34 -14.77 6.66
N ARG A 556 -21.02 -15.83 7.09
CA ARG A 556 -20.54 -16.77 8.11
C ARG A 556 -20.34 -18.13 7.46
N SER A 557 -19.30 -18.87 7.86
CA SER A 557 -18.95 -20.15 7.22
C SER A 557 -20.05 -21.21 7.30
N ASP A 558 -20.85 -21.18 8.36
CA ASP A 558 -21.99 -22.08 8.63
C ASP A 558 -23.29 -21.65 7.94
N LEU A 559 -23.34 -20.45 7.33
CA LEU A 559 -24.55 -19.86 6.77
C LEU A 559 -24.48 -19.58 5.25
N ILE A 560 -23.43 -20.03 4.56
CA ILE A 560 -23.15 -19.75 3.13
C ILE A 560 -24.36 -20.04 2.23
N TYR A 561 -25.02 -21.18 2.44
CA TYR A 561 -26.17 -21.63 1.64
C TYR A 561 -27.54 -21.28 2.24
N SER A 562 -27.58 -20.77 3.49
CA SER A 562 -28.83 -20.52 4.22
C SER A 562 -29.15 -19.05 4.45
N LYS A 563 -28.22 -18.13 4.14
CA LYS A 563 -28.41 -16.67 4.25
C LYS A 563 -27.77 -15.90 3.08
N PRO A 564 -28.40 -14.81 2.58
CA PRO A 564 -27.79 -13.96 1.55
C PRO A 564 -26.59 -13.18 2.09
N ALA A 565 -25.46 -13.18 1.38
CA ALA A 565 -24.27 -12.42 1.78
C ALA A 565 -24.57 -10.94 2.00
N ALA A 566 -24.11 -10.38 3.12
CA ALA A 566 -24.40 -8.99 3.51
C ALA A 566 -23.91 -7.98 2.46
N GLN A 567 -22.80 -8.27 1.78
CA GLN A 567 -22.27 -7.48 0.67
C GLN A 567 -21.93 -8.38 -0.53
N GLN A 568 -21.93 -7.80 -1.74
CA GLN A 568 -21.59 -8.50 -2.98
C GLN A 568 -20.90 -7.56 -3.99
N VAL A 569 -19.87 -8.08 -4.66
CA VAL A 569 -19.33 -7.53 -5.92
C VAL A 569 -19.81 -8.41 -7.06
N ARG A 570 -20.33 -7.82 -8.15
CA ARG A 570 -20.77 -8.51 -9.36
C ARG A 570 -20.00 -8.00 -10.57
N PHE A 571 -19.62 -8.92 -11.45
CA PHE A 571 -18.86 -8.68 -12.67
C PHE A 571 -19.75 -9.05 -13.86
N ILE A 572 -19.82 -8.17 -14.85
CA ILE A 572 -20.63 -8.35 -16.07
C ILE A 572 -19.69 -8.34 -17.27
N TYR A 573 -19.87 -9.28 -18.19
CA TYR A 573 -18.98 -9.49 -19.33
C TYR A 573 -19.71 -9.32 -20.66
N GLY A 574 -19.00 -8.78 -21.65
CA GLY A 574 -19.40 -8.73 -23.04
C GLY A 574 -18.47 -9.57 -23.92
N GLN A 575 -18.88 -9.85 -25.16
CA GLN A 575 -18.03 -10.57 -26.11
C GLN A 575 -16.85 -9.70 -26.61
N ARG A 576 -15.71 -10.35 -26.88
CA ARG A 576 -14.49 -9.77 -27.50
C ARG A 576 -14.68 -9.46 -28.99
N CYS A 577 -15.70 -8.68 -29.31
CA CYS A 577 -16.10 -8.38 -30.69
C CYS A 577 -16.11 -6.87 -30.99
N VAL A 578 -16.04 -6.51 -32.28
CA VAL A 578 -15.97 -5.12 -32.76
C VAL A 578 -17.30 -4.51 -33.22
N VAL A 579 -18.32 -5.32 -33.53
CA VAL A 579 -19.63 -4.84 -34.02
C VAL A 579 -20.64 -4.65 -32.89
N ALA A 580 -21.54 -3.67 -32.98
CA ALA A 580 -22.62 -3.52 -31.98
C ALA A 580 -23.71 -4.60 -32.14
N ASN A 581 -24.09 -4.88 -33.39
CA ASN A 581 -25.09 -5.89 -33.74
C ASN A 581 -24.39 -6.99 -34.57
N GLY A 582 -24.34 -8.22 -34.05
CA GLY A 582 -23.62 -9.34 -34.68
C GLY A 582 -22.70 -10.14 -33.75
N CYS A 583 -22.65 -9.81 -32.45
CA CYS A 583 -21.83 -10.52 -31.46
C CYS A 583 -22.52 -11.69 -30.75
N SER A 584 -23.78 -11.99 -31.08
CA SER A 584 -24.55 -13.06 -30.43
C SER A 584 -24.04 -14.46 -30.74
N SER A 585 -23.39 -14.66 -31.90
CA SER A 585 -22.85 -15.97 -32.30
C SER A 585 -21.55 -15.81 -33.08
N LEU A 586 -20.55 -16.62 -32.71
CA LEU A 586 -19.25 -16.74 -33.37
C LEU A 586 -19.31 -17.97 -34.29
N THR A 587 -19.39 -17.73 -35.61
CA THR A 587 -19.55 -18.74 -36.65
C THR A 587 -18.50 -18.56 -37.75
N LYS A 588 -18.46 -19.48 -38.72
CA LYS A 588 -17.60 -19.38 -39.91
C LYS A 588 -17.76 -18.04 -40.64
N ASP A 589 -18.96 -17.47 -40.62
CA ASP A 589 -19.29 -16.25 -41.36
C ASP A 589 -19.12 -14.99 -40.50
N THR A 590 -19.34 -15.07 -39.18
CA THR A 590 -19.17 -13.94 -38.25
C THR A 590 -17.79 -13.84 -37.62
N LYS A 591 -16.89 -14.81 -37.81
CA LYS A 591 -15.55 -14.86 -37.17
C LYS A 591 -14.73 -13.58 -37.30
N ALA A 592 -14.86 -12.85 -38.42
CA ALA A 592 -14.15 -11.59 -38.64
C ALA A 592 -14.52 -10.49 -37.62
N ASN A 593 -15.65 -10.64 -36.89
CA ASN A 593 -16.06 -9.72 -35.84
C ASN A 593 -15.27 -9.90 -34.53
N TRP A 594 -14.48 -10.97 -34.37
CA TRP A 594 -13.62 -11.24 -33.20
C TRP A 594 -12.14 -11.25 -33.63
N PRO A 595 -11.43 -10.11 -33.59
CA PRO A 595 -10.08 -9.99 -34.14
C PRO A 595 -9.00 -10.78 -33.36
N ASP A 596 -9.28 -11.16 -32.12
CA ASP A 596 -8.34 -11.77 -31.18
C ASP A 596 -8.81 -13.11 -30.58
N VAL A 597 -9.81 -13.74 -31.20
CA VAL A 597 -10.28 -15.09 -30.83
C VAL A 597 -9.94 -16.07 -31.96
N PRO A 598 -9.15 -17.12 -31.70
CA PRO A 598 -8.81 -18.13 -32.71
C PRO A 598 -10.02 -19.03 -33.00
N TYR A 599 -10.87 -18.62 -33.95
CA TYR A 599 -12.06 -19.37 -34.35
C TYR A 599 -11.75 -20.79 -34.82
N ASP A 600 -10.61 -20.96 -35.48
CA ASP A 600 -10.04 -22.23 -35.94
C ASP A 600 -9.64 -23.18 -34.80
N MET A 601 -9.53 -22.69 -33.56
CA MET A 601 -9.24 -23.51 -32.37
C MET A 601 -10.51 -23.89 -31.59
N ILE A 602 -11.70 -23.55 -32.10
CA ILE A 602 -12.99 -23.94 -31.50
C ILE A 602 -13.48 -25.25 -32.12
N CYS A 603 -13.78 -26.23 -31.28
CA CYS A 603 -14.55 -27.41 -31.66
C CYS A 603 -15.84 -27.49 -30.82
N ALA A 604 -16.93 -27.98 -31.41
CA ALA A 604 -18.24 -28.02 -30.76
C ALA A 604 -18.49 -29.35 -30.04
N ALA A 605 -19.40 -29.33 -29.06
CA ALA A 605 -19.97 -30.54 -28.50
C ALA A 605 -20.52 -31.46 -29.59
N ASP A 606 -20.40 -32.77 -29.40
CA ASP A 606 -20.91 -33.81 -30.30
C ASP A 606 -20.39 -33.75 -31.75
N THR A 607 -19.25 -33.09 -31.97
CA THR A 607 -18.55 -33.03 -33.28
C THR A 607 -17.15 -33.63 -33.24
N LYS A 608 -16.64 -34.07 -34.39
CA LYS A 608 -15.28 -34.60 -34.55
C LYS A 608 -14.30 -33.46 -34.80
N CYS A 609 -13.29 -33.31 -33.94
CA CYS A 609 -12.33 -32.20 -34.00
C CYS A 609 -11.17 -32.51 -34.94
N THR A 610 -11.42 -32.47 -36.26
CA THR A 610 -10.49 -32.97 -37.29
C THR A 610 -9.14 -32.26 -37.38
N THR A 611 -8.97 -31.11 -36.72
CA THR A 611 -7.74 -30.28 -36.78
C THR A 611 -7.20 -29.91 -35.39
N GLN A 612 -8.01 -29.94 -34.34
CA GLN A 612 -7.66 -29.60 -32.97
C GLN A 612 -7.20 -30.87 -32.23
N VAL A 613 -5.97 -31.30 -32.47
CA VAL A 613 -5.38 -32.51 -31.84
C VAL A 613 -4.72 -32.24 -30.47
N GLY A 614 -4.95 -31.06 -29.90
CA GLY A 614 -4.51 -30.64 -28.56
C GLY A 614 -5.42 -29.55 -28.00
N PRO A 615 -5.39 -29.30 -26.67
CA PRO A 615 -6.19 -28.24 -26.05
C PRO A 615 -5.64 -26.84 -26.37
N ALA A 616 -6.54 -25.87 -26.47
CA ALA A 616 -6.25 -24.46 -26.72
C ALA A 616 -6.97 -23.58 -25.69
N PHE A 617 -6.23 -22.69 -25.04
CA PHE A 617 -6.72 -21.88 -23.92
C PHE A 617 -6.91 -20.42 -24.35
N PHE A 618 -8.14 -19.93 -24.28
CA PHE A 618 -8.51 -18.56 -24.65
C PHE A 618 -9.90 -18.24 -24.11
N THR A 619 -10.18 -16.96 -23.85
CA THR A 619 -11.51 -16.46 -23.49
C THR A 619 -12.19 -15.78 -24.69
N ARG A 620 -13.52 -15.75 -24.68
CA ARG A 620 -14.34 -14.91 -25.57
C ARG A 620 -14.87 -13.65 -24.90
N GLN A 621 -14.51 -13.40 -23.65
CA GLN A 621 -15.11 -12.36 -22.80
C GLN A 621 -14.17 -11.17 -22.57
N ARG A 622 -14.77 -9.99 -22.40
CA ARG A 622 -14.18 -8.79 -21.81
C ARG A 622 -15.07 -8.30 -20.67
N LEU A 623 -14.49 -7.83 -19.58
CA LEU A 623 -15.24 -7.30 -18.44
C LEU A 623 -15.80 -5.92 -18.82
N ILE A 624 -17.11 -5.70 -18.74
CA ILE A 624 -17.74 -4.43 -19.12
C ILE A 624 -18.22 -3.62 -17.91
N ASP A 625 -18.68 -4.27 -16.84
CA ASP A 625 -19.14 -3.58 -15.63
C ASP A 625 -18.75 -4.33 -14.36
N ILE A 626 -18.40 -3.56 -13.34
CA ILE A 626 -18.20 -4.03 -11.96
C ILE A 626 -19.20 -3.28 -11.08
N THR A 627 -20.03 -3.98 -10.31
CA THR A 627 -21.04 -3.37 -9.43
C THR A 627 -20.86 -3.86 -7.99
N THR A 628 -20.73 -2.94 -7.04
CA THR A 628 -20.81 -3.27 -5.61
C THR A 628 -22.22 -3.09 -5.09
N SER A 629 -22.65 -3.93 -4.14
CA SER A 629 -24.00 -3.89 -3.58
C SER A 629 -24.07 -4.41 -2.14
N VAL A 630 -25.08 -3.96 -1.41
CA VAL A 630 -25.35 -4.34 -0.01
C VAL A 630 -26.76 -4.92 0.08
N TRP A 631 -26.93 -6.03 0.81
CA TRP A 631 -28.24 -6.64 1.05
C TRP A 631 -29.16 -5.70 1.86
N THR A 632 -30.46 -5.65 1.59
CA THR A 632 -31.38 -4.74 2.29
C THR A 632 -31.84 -5.23 3.65
N GLY A 633 -31.39 -6.41 4.11
CA GLY A 633 -31.85 -7.05 5.34
C GLY A 633 -33.14 -7.86 5.20
N THR A 634 -33.71 -7.93 3.99
CA THR A 634 -35.01 -8.58 3.73
C THR A 634 -34.99 -9.34 2.39
N GLY A 635 -35.51 -10.57 2.38
CA GLY A 635 -35.53 -11.42 1.17
C GLY A 635 -34.13 -11.58 0.55
N THR A 636 -34.04 -11.49 -0.77
CA THR A 636 -32.77 -11.49 -1.54
C THR A 636 -32.41 -10.11 -2.11
N THR A 637 -33.16 -9.06 -1.78
CA THR A 637 -33.04 -7.73 -2.38
C THR A 637 -31.70 -7.06 -2.01
N ARG A 638 -31.03 -6.47 -2.99
CA ARG A 638 -29.78 -5.73 -2.83
C ARG A 638 -29.92 -4.29 -3.32
N ARG A 639 -29.15 -3.37 -2.73
CA ARG A 639 -28.97 -2.00 -3.20
C ARG A 639 -27.53 -1.83 -3.70
N ASP A 640 -27.36 -1.45 -4.96
CA ASP A 640 -26.07 -1.10 -5.53
C ASP A 640 -25.45 0.14 -4.82
N VAL A 641 -24.11 0.27 -4.82
CA VAL A 641 -23.37 1.33 -4.12
C VAL A 641 -22.41 2.09 -5.05
N ASP A 642 -21.51 1.41 -5.74
CA ASP A 642 -20.67 1.99 -6.80
C ASP A 642 -20.79 1.10 -8.05
N THR A 643 -20.50 1.64 -9.23
CA THR A 643 -20.43 0.89 -10.48
C THR A 643 -19.34 1.46 -11.38
N TRP A 644 -18.43 0.60 -11.85
CA TRP A 644 -17.39 0.96 -12.81
C TRP A 644 -17.73 0.37 -14.17
N HIS A 645 -17.94 1.23 -15.16
CA HIS A 645 -18.10 0.85 -16.55
C HIS A 645 -16.74 0.89 -17.26
N LEU A 646 -16.39 -0.16 -18.00
CA LEU A 646 -15.13 -0.30 -18.72
C LEU A 646 -15.39 -0.31 -20.23
N SER A 647 -14.96 0.75 -20.92
CA SER A 647 -15.05 0.84 -22.37
C SER A 647 -13.76 0.33 -23.02
N HIS A 648 -13.90 -0.40 -24.12
CA HIS A 648 -12.81 -1.06 -24.83
C HIS A 648 -12.86 -0.82 -26.34
N ASP A 649 -11.72 -0.93 -26.99
CA ASP A 649 -11.62 -1.04 -28.45
C ASP A 649 -10.54 -2.08 -28.86
N PHE A 650 -10.40 -2.26 -30.17
CA PHE A 650 -9.42 -3.16 -30.81
C PHE A 650 -8.60 -2.33 -31.80
N PRO A 651 -7.62 -1.54 -31.31
CA PRO A 651 -6.87 -0.64 -32.16
C PRO A 651 -5.96 -1.42 -33.12
N ASP A 652 -5.82 -0.89 -34.34
CA ASP A 652 -4.94 -1.43 -35.38
C ASP A 652 -3.50 -1.56 -34.86
N THR A 653 -2.82 -2.65 -35.23
CA THR A 653 -1.41 -2.90 -34.90
C THR A 653 -0.47 -2.17 -35.86
N GLY A 654 -0.92 -1.83 -37.07
CA GLY A 654 -0.08 -1.23 -38.11
C GLY A 654 0.90 -2.22 -38.77
N ASP A 655 0.78 -3.52 -38.46
CA ASP A 655 1.41 -4.63 -39.17
C ASP A 655 0.36 -5.75 -39.42
N ALA A 656 0.79 -6.95 -39.79
CA ALA A 656 -0.13 -8.07 -40.04
C ALA A 656 -0.49 -8.88 -38.77
N SER A 657 -0.14 -8.43 -37.57
CA SER A 657 -0.52 -9.08 -36.31
C SER A 657 -1.93 -8.68 -35.86
N SER A 658 -2.63 -9.58 -35.16
CA SER A 658 -4.01 -9.35 -34.71
C SER A 658 -4.13 -8.16 -33.73
N PRO A 659 -5.11 -7.25 -33.94
CA PRO A 659 -5.53 -6.29 -32.93
C PRO A 659 -5.81 -6.94 -31.59
N SER A 660 -5.27 -6.37 -30.52
CA SER A 660 -5.43 -6.86 -29.15
C SER A 660 -6.43 -5.98 -28.40
N LEU A 661 -7.22 -6.54 -27.49
CA LEU A 661 -8.21 -5.79 -26.70
C LEU A 661 -7.51 -4.67 -25.91
N TRP A 662 -7.99 -3.43 -26.03
CA TRP A 662 -7.45 -2.27 -25.33
C TRP A 662 -8.48 -1.68 -24.36
N LEU A 663 -8.05 -1.35 -23.14
CA LEU A 663 -8.89 -0.61 -22.18
C LEU A 663 -8.83 0.88 -22.53
N LYS A 664 -9.94 1.43 -22.99
CA LYS A 664 -10.05 2.84 -23.40
C LYS A 664 -10.36 3.76 -22.23
N SER A 665 -11.26 3.35 -21.35
CA SER A 665 -11.66 4.15 -20.19
C SER A 665 -12.33 3.35 -19.08
N ILE A 666 -12.21 3.87 -17.85
CA ILE A 666 -12.99 3.46 -16.68
C ILE A 666 -13.86 4.64 -16.27
N GLN A 667 -15.18 4.44 -16.13
CA GLN A 667 -16.08 5.45 -15.58
C GLN A 667 -16.72 4.95 -14.28
N ASN A 668 -16.49 5.64 -13.16
CA ASN A 668 -17.13 5.33 -11.89
C ASN A 668 -18.47 6.08 -11.75
N THR A 669 -19.49 5.40 -11.23
CA THR A 669 -20.81 5.93 -10.89
C THR A 669 -21.17 5.54 -9.47
N GLY A 670 -21.23 6.53 -8.57
CA GLY A 670 -21.80 6.34 -7.23
C GLY A 670 -23.32 6.21 -7.31
N LYS A 671 -23.90 5.25 -6.57
CA LYS A 671 -25.34 4.96 -6.54
C LYS A 671 -25.91 5.14 -5.13
N ALA A 672 -26.96 5.95 -5.03
CA ALA A 672 -27.69 6.22 -3.80
C ALA A 672 -29.21 6.04 -4.04
N ASN A 673 -29.65 4.77 -4.02
CA ASN A 673 -31.03 4.37 -4.34
C ASN A 673 -31.42 4.81 -5.78
N THR A 674 -32.29 5.80 -5.94
CA THR A 674 -32.72 6.32 -7.25
C THR A 674 -31.82 7.43 -7.81
N THR A 675 -30.80 7.87 -7.07
CA THR A 675 -29.88 8.94 -7.48
C THR A 675 -28.54 8.35 -7.87
N THR A 676 -28.00 8.76 -9.03
CA THR A 676 -26.65 8.44 -9.49
C THR A 676 -25.75 9.68 -9.45
N ALA A 677 -24.46 9.46 -9.26
CA ALA A 677 -23.41 10.48 -9.38
C ALA A 677 -22.30 9.92 -10.27
N GLU A 678 -22.33 10.28 -11.54
CA GLU A 678 -21.33 9.87 -12.54
C GLU A 678 -20.09 10.76 -12.44
N MET A 679 -18.91 10.13 -12.33
CA MET A 679 -17.64 10.80 -12.46
C MET A 679 -17.25 10.95 -13.94
N PRO A 680 -16.44 11.95 -14.32
CA PRO A 680 -15.74 11.95 -15.60
C PRO A 680 -14.86 10.69 -15.71
N PRO A 681 -14.77 10.04 -16.88
CA PRO A 681 -13.98 8.81 -17.02
C PRO A 681 -12.48 9.07 -16.89
N VAL A 682 -11.76 8.08 -16.31
CA VAL A 682 -10.32 7.92 -16.59
C VAL A 682 -10.19 7.47 -18.03
N VAL A 683 -9.34 8.13 -18.82
CA VAL A 683 -9.14 7.81 -20.25
C VAL A 683 -7.68 7.45 -20.53
N PHE A 684 -7.47 6.38 -21.28
CA PHE A 684 -6.14 5.84 -21.61
C PHE A 684 -5.82 6.04 -23.10
N GLY A 685 -4.64 6.60 -23.37
CA GLY A 685 -4.06 6.67 -24.72
C GLY A 685 -2.82 5.80 -24.81
N GLY A 686 -2.65 5.07 -25.91
CA GLY A 686 -1.52 4.17 -26.12
C GLY A 686 -0.46 4.69 -27.10
N ILE A 687 0.65 3.96 -27.20
CA ILE A 687 1.68 4.06 -28.24
C ILE A 687 2.00 2.67 -28.79
N GLN A 688 2.12 2.56 -30.11
CA GLN A 688 2.57 1.34 -30.81
C GLN A 688 4.09 1.18 -30.68
N MET A 689 4.56 0.00 -30.27
CA MET A 689 5.98 -0.35 -30.23
C MET A 689 6.19 -1.83 -30.62
N PRO A 690 7.20 -2.18 -31.45
CA PRO A 690 7.43 -3.55 -31.90
C PRO A 690 7.99 -4.43 -30.77
N ASN A 691 7.47 -5.64 -30.60
CA ASN A 691 8.05 -6.61 -29.67
C ASN A 691 9.24 -7.36 -30.28
N HIS A 692 9.28 -7.56 -31.60
CA HIS A 692 10.31 -8.37 -32.27
C HIS A 692 11.48 -7.53 -32.78
N VAL A 693 12.69 -8.10 -32.71
CA VAL A 693 13.89 -7.51 -33.31
C VAL A 693 13.90 -7.89 -34.80
N GLU A 694 13.49 -6.95 -35.64
CA GLU A 694 13.31 -7.13 -37.09
C GLU A 694 14.54 -7.79 -37.75
N GLY A 695 14.30 -8.91 -38.43
CA GLY A 695 15.31 -9.69 -39.16
C GLY A 695 16.12 -10.70 -38.34
N SER A 696 15.87 -10.83 -37.03
CA SER A 696 16.60 -11.78 -36.17
C SER A 696 16.13 -13.24 -36.20
N GLY A 697 15.03 -13.52 -36.93
CA GLY A 697 14.44 -14.85 -37.08
C GLY A 697 13.99 -15.14 -38.52
N GLN A 698 13.29 -16.27 -38.71
CA GLN A 698 12.64 -16.59 -39.98
C GLN A 698 11.34 -15.81 -40.20
N ASP A 699 10.77 -15.25 -39.13
CA ASP A 699 9.62 -14.37 -39.17
C ASP A 699 10.07 -12.91 -39.38
N ASN A 700 9.30 -12.16 -40.16
CA ASN A 700 9.50 -10.74 -40.43
C ASN A 700 8.38 -9.85 -39.85
N LEU A 701 7.43 -10.42 -39.11
CA LEU A 701 6.42 -9.69 -38.35
C LEU A 701 7.08 -8.95 -37.19
N ARG A 702 6.80 -7.65 -37.08
CA ARG A 702 7.35 -6.79 -36.01
C ARG A 702 6.66 -6.99 -34.66
N TYR A 703 5.50 -7.66 -34.66
CA TYR A 703 4.63 -7.87 -33.50
C TYR A 703 4.38 -6.56 -32.76
N ILE A 704 3.81 -5.57 -33.46
CA ILE A 704 3.54 -4.26 -32.89
C ILE A 704 2.44 -4.36 -31.82
N LYS A 705 2.77 -3.92 -30.60
CA LYS A 705 1.88 -3.93 -29.44
C LYS A 705 1.68 -2.53 -28.88
N TRP A 706 0.47 -2.28 -28.40
CA TRP A 706 0.10 -1.03 -27.72
C TRP A 706 0.58 -1.02 -26.27
N ARG A 707 1.25 0.06 -25.88
CA ARG A 707 1.70 0.34 -24.50
C ARG A 707 1.08 1.63 -24.00
N LEU A 708 0.85 1.75 -22.69
CA LEU A 708 0.16 2.89 -22.10
C LEU A 708 1.03 4.17 -22.17
N ARG A 709 0.58 5.16 -22.94
CA ARG A 709 1.31 6.42 -23.15
C ARG A 709 0.74 7.55 -22.31
N THR A 710 -0.58 7.68 -22.22
CA THR A 710 -1.25 8.75 -21.48
C THR A 710 -2.38 8.23 -20.61
N ILE A 711 -2.55 8.84 -19.44
CA ILE A 711 -3.67 8.63 -18.53
C ILE A 711 -4.25 9.99 -18.18
N LYS A 712 -5.50 10.24 -18.58
CA LYS A 712 -6.26 11.41 -18.13
C LYS A 712 -7.11 10.99 -16.94
N SER A 713 -6.93 11.62 -15.78
CA SER A 713 -7.68 11.33 -14.56
C SER A 713 -9.13 11.85 -14.62
N GLU A 714 -9.96 11.40 -13.69
CA GLU A 714 -11.33 11.91 -13.50
C GLU A 714 -11.36 13.41 -13.12
N THR A 715 -10.25 13.95 -12.61
CA THR A 715 -10.04 15.39 -12.35
C THR A 715 -9.46 16.16 -13.55
N GLY A 716 -9.08 15.46 -14.62
CA GLY A 716 -8.53 16.03 -15.86
C GLY A 716 -7.01 16.25 -15.89
N SER A 717 -6.29 15.95 -14.82
CA SER A 717 -4.82 15.89 -14.83
C SER A 717 -4.35 14.80 -15.80
N THR A 718 -3.25 15.03 -16.52
CA THR A 718 -2.73 14.11 -17.53
C THR A 718 -1.36 13.59 -17.12
N LEU A 719 -1.23 12.28 -17.02
CA LEU A 719 0.04 11.58 -16.86
C LEU A 719 0.53 11.14 -18.25
N THR A 720 1.77 11.44 -18.61
CA THR A 720 2.42 10.98 -19.85
C THR A 720 3.63 10.11 -19.51
N VAL A 721 3.61 8.86 -19.95
CA VAL A 721 4.69 7.89 -19.79
C VAL A 721 5.53 7.86 -21.06
N ASN A 722 6.85 7.92 -20.93
CA ASN A 722 7.78 7.85 -22.05
C ASN A 722 8.67 6.61 -21.90
N TYR A 723 8.70 5.77 -22.93
CA TYR A 723 9.54 4.58 -22.98
C TYR A 723 10.86 4.85 -23.69
N SER A 724 11.81 3.93 -23.56
CA SER A 724 13.07 3.91 -24.28
C SER A 724 12.90 3.49 -25.73
N ASP A 725 13.73 4.00 -26.64
CA ASP A 725 13.87 3.42 -27.98
C ASP A 725 14.41 1.97 -27.94
N PRO A 726 14.15 1.17 -28.98
CA PRO A 726 14.76 -0.14 -29.19
C PRO A 726 16.30 -0.05 -29.14
N GLU A 727 16.94 -0.86 -28.29
CA GLU A 727 18.41 -0.85 -28.16
C GLU A 727 19.09 -1.82 -29.14
N CYS A 728 18.38 -2.89 -29.51
CA CYS A 728 18.91 -3.95 -30.35
C CYS A 728 18.53 -3.75 -31.81
N ILE A 729 19.48 -3.97 -32.72
CA ILE A 729 19.28 -3.86 -34.17
C ILE A 729 20.04 -5.04 -34.79
N TRP A 730 19.32 -5.91 -35.50
CA TRP A 730 19.91 -7.10 -36.09
C TRP A 730 21.08 -6.75 -37.02
N GLY A 731 22.15 -7.55 -36.97
CA GLY A 731 23.38 -7.31 -37.73
C GLY A 731 24.21 -6.08 -37.35
N SER A 732 23.79 -5.28 -36.35
CA SER A 732 24.50 -4.05 -35.94
C SER A 732 24.66 -3.92 -34.42
N SER A 733 23.56 -3.79 -33.68
CA SER A 733 23.54 -3.60 -32.22
C SER A 733 22.93 -4.84 -31.57
N MET A 734 23.72 -5.90 -31.41
CA MET A 734 23.29 -7.10 -30.69
C MET A 734 24.19 -7.34 -29.47
N PRO A 735 23.79 -8.20 -28.52
CA PRO A 735 24.72 -8.75 -27.53
C PRO A 735 25.86 -9.53 -28.20
N SER A 736 27.04 -9.55 -27.59
CA SER A 736 28.21 -10.28 -28.12
C SER A 736 28.04 -11.80 -28.05
N ALA A 737 27.23 -12.29 -27.11
CA ALA A 737 26.76 -13.66 -26.99
C ALA A 737 25.42 -13.68 -26.24
N VAL A 738 24.69 -14.79 -26.31
CA VAL A 738 23.37 -14.94 -25.65
C VAL A 738 23.46 -14.90 -24.12
N ASP A 739 24.53 -15.44 -23.55
CA ASP A 739 24.82 -15.49 -22.12
C ASP A 739 25.47 -14.18 -21.61
N LYS A 740 26.28 -13.52 -22.44
CA LYS A 740 26.90 -12.21 -22.14
C LYS A 740 25.99 -11.02 -22.48
N ASN A 741 24.68 -11.14 -22.25
CA ASN A 741 23.71 -10.12 -22.61
C ASN A 741 23.60 -8.99 -21.56
N THR A 742 23.78 -7.75 -22.02
CA THR A 742 23.65 -6.51 -21.22
C THR A 742 22.70 -5.48 -21.85
N ARG A 743 21.99 -5.85 -22.92
CA ARG A 743 21.11 -4.98 -23.71
C ARG A 743 19.62 -5.19 -23.39
N ARG A 744 18.78 -4.25 -23.81
CA ARG A 744 17.30 -4.35 -23.79
C ARG A 744 16.71 -5.20 -24.93
N CYS A 745 17.23 -6.41 -25.11
CA CYS A 745 16.57 -7.47 -25.87
C CYS A 745 16.94 -8.83 -25.29
N PHE A 746 16.14 -9.85 -25.58
CA PHE A 746 16.36 -11.21 -25.10
C PHE A 746 16.17 -12.26 -26.20
N PRO A 747 16.95 -13.35 -26.18
CA PRO A 747 16.76 -14.46 -27.08
C PRO A 747 15.53 -15.29 -26.67
N VAL A 748 14.82 -15.85 -27.65
CA VAL A 748 13.73 -16.81 -27.47
C VAL A 748 13.93 -17.92 -28.48
N LYS A 749 13.79 -19.19 -28.09
CA LYS A 749 13.76 -20.29 -29.06
C LYS A 749 12.33 -20.64 -29.43
N TRP A 750 12.02 -20.54 -30.72
CA TRP A 750 10.70 -20.90 -31.22
C TRP A 750 10.78 -21.32 -32.70
N SER A 751 9.71 -21.93 -33.20
CA SER A 751 9.53 -22.21 -34.63
C SER A 751 8.07 -22.09 -35.02
N GLN A 752 7.84 -21.73 -36.29
CA GLN A 752 6.54 -21.93 -36.91
C GLN A 752 6.25 -23.45 -37.05
N SER A 753 4.97 -23.83 -36.93
CA SER A 753 4.55 -25.22 -36.69
C SER A 753 5.23 -26.24 -37.62
N GLY A 754 5.99 -27.17 -37.02
CA GLY A 754 6.64 -28.27 -37.73
C GLY A 754 8.09 -28.05 -38.13
N THR A 755 8.66 -26.84 -37.98
CA THR A 755 10.08 -26.58 -38.28
C THR A 755 10.98 -26.65 -37.03
N THR A 756 12.28 -26.79 -37.24
CA THR A 756 13.29 -26.80 -36.15
C THR A 756 13.33 -25.44 -35.43
N PRO A 757 13.23 -25.38 -34.09
CA PRO A 757 13.32 -24.13 -33.35
C PRO A 757 14.61 -23.35 -33.63
N VAL A 758 14.46 -22.10 -34.04
CA VAL A 758 15.56 -21.13 -34.21
C VAL A 758 15.63 -20.21 -33.00
N THR A 759 16.79 -19.60 -32.77
CA THR A 759 16.92 -18.52 -31.79
C THR A 759 16.55 -17.21 -32.48
N ASP A 760 15.56 -16.53 -31.91
CA ASP A 760 15.03 -15.25 -32.37
C ASP A 760 15.12 -14.22 -31.22
N TRP A 761 14.93 -12.92 -31.48
CA TRP A 761 15.12 -11.88 -30.46
C TRP A 761 13.92 -10.95 -30.30
N PHE A 762 13.64 -10.59 -29.04
CA PHE A 762 12.53 -9.71 -28.65
C PHE A 762 13.03 -8.53 -27.81
N HIS A 763 12.37 -7.38 -27.91
CA HIS A 763 12.71 -6.13 -27.22
C HIS A 763 12.20 -6.09 -25.78
N LYS A 764 12.98 -5.48 -24.89
CA LYS A 764 12.52 -4.98 -23.58
C LYS A 764 12.41 -3.46 -23.65
N TYR A 765 11.34 -2.89 -23.11
CA TYR A 765 11.22 -1.43 -23.00
C TYR A 765 11.32 -0.99 -21.54
N VAL A 766 11.90 0.19 -21.30
CA VAL A 766 11.95 0.80 -19.96
C VAL A 766 11.44 2.22 -19.98
N VAL A 767 10.85 2.67 -18.87
CA VAL A 767 10.33 4.04 -18.72
C VAL A 767 11.48 5.01 -18.55
N THR A 768 11.70 5.91 -19.50
CA THR A 768 12.76 6.93 -19.42
C THR A 768 12.30 8.18 -18.68
N SER A 769 11.01 8.49 -18.73
CA SER A 769 10.41 9.58 -17.95
C SER A 769 8.90 9.42 -17.77
N VAL A 770 8.37 10.08 -16.73
CA VAL A 770 6.94 10.30 -16.49
C VAL A 770 6.73 11.79 -16.27
N LEU A 771 5.77 12.37 -16.99
CA LEU A 771 5.37 13.77 -16.91
C LEU A 771 3.95 13.85 -16.34
N GLN A 772 3.69 14.78 -15.43
CA GLN A 772 2.35 15.01 -14.87
C GLN A 772 1.94 16.46 -15.07
N ASP A 773 0.90 16.67 -15.87
CA ASP A 773 0.35 17.97 -16.21
C ASP A 773 -0.99 18.23 -15.48
N ASP A 774 -1.17 19.47 -15.02
CA ASP A 774 -2.48 20.01 -14.64
C ASP A 774 -2.89 21.09 -15.66
N PRO A 775 -3.75 20.76 -16.65
CA PRO A 775 -4.17 21.70 -17.69
C PRO A 775 -5.09 22.82 -17.18
N TYR A 776 -5.53 22.79 -15.92
CA TYR A 776 -6.47 23.78 -15.35
C TYR A 776 -5.89 24.57 -14.17
N GLY A 777 -5.00 23.99 -13.38
CA GLY A 777 -4.38 24.62 -12.20
C GLY A 777 -3.23 25.59 -12.50
N HIS A 778 -2.77 25.68 -13.75
CA HIS A 778 -1.62 26.49 -14.18
C HIS A 778 -0.30 26.21 -13.41
N SER A 779 -0.14 25.01 -12.84
CA SER A 779 1.12 24.58 -12.22
C SER A 779 2.14 24.14 -13.27
N ASP A 780 3.43 24.25 -12.94
CA ASP A 780 4.51 23.63 -13.72
C ASP A 780 4.30 22.11 -13.85
N THR A 781 4.69 21.54 -15.00
CA THR A 781 4.69 20.09 -15.23
C THR A 781 5.57 19.37 -14.21
N GLY A 782 5.04 18.35 -13.56
CA GLY A 782 5.81 17.44 -12.71
C GLY A 782 6.63 16.48 -13.55
N GLU A 783 7.94 16.73 -13.70
CA GLU A 783 8.83 15.89 -14.51
C GLU A 783 9.62 14.90 -13.65
N THR A 784 9.56 13.60 -13.98
CA THR A 784 10.42 12.56 -13.39
C THR A 784 11.19 11.82 -14.49
N TYR A 785 12.48 11.61 -14.31
CA TYR A 785 13.37 10.93 -15.25
C TYR A 785 14.12 9.78 -14.60
N TYR A 786 14.39 8.73 -15.38
CA TYR A 786 15.04 7.50 -14.93
C TYR A 786 16.25 7.17 -15.82
N ASP A 787 17.43 7.10 -15.21
CA ASP A 787 18.67 6.68 -15.85
C ASP A 787 19.09 5.30 -15.32
N TYR A 788 19.14 4.30 -16.21
CA TYR A 788 19.40 2.90 -15.90
C TYR A 788 20.88 2.56 -16.16
N GLN A 789 21.62 2.31 -15.08
CA GLN A 789 23.08 2.17 -15.10
C GLN A 789 23.53 0.71 -14.93
N GLY A 790 24.70 0.38 -15.49
CA GLY A 790 25.34 -0.94 -15.32
C GLY A 790 24.88 -2.04 -16.27
N GLY A 791 24.06 -1.71 -17.28
CA GLY A 791 23.53 -2.66 -18.26
C GLY A 791 22.42 -3.57 -17.71
N ALA A 792 21.65 -4.15 -18.62
CA ALA A 792 20.62 -5.14 -18.28
C ALA A 792 21.22 -6.39 -17.63
N GLY A 793 20.43 -7.05 -16.78
CA GLY A 793 20.68 -8.39 -16.28
C GLY A 793 19.73 -9.39 -16.93
N TRP A 794 20.28 -10.48 -17.46
CA TRP A 794 19.54 -11.63 -17.98
C TRP A 794 20.10 -12.92 -17.37
N ALA A 795 19.19 -13.81 -17.00
CA ALA A 795 19.43 -15.10 -16.37
C ALA A 795 18.91 -16.24 -17.25
N TYR A 796 19.40 -17.46 -17.01
CA TYR A 796 19.02 -18.64 -17.77
C TYR A 796 17.65 -19.17 -17.31
N SER A 797 16.76 -19.49 -18.25
CA SER A 797 15.38 -19.91 -18.00
C SER A 797 15.29 -21.38 -17.54
N ASP A 798 15.74 -21.67 -16.32
CA ASP A 798 15.81 -23.01 -15.75
C ASP A 798 14.93 -23.26 -14.52
N ASP A 799 13.96 -22.41 -14.24
CA ASP A 799 13.18 -22.39 -13.01
C ASP A 799 11.92 -23.28 -13.02
N GLU A 800 11.28 -23.51 -14.16
CA GLU A 800 10.04 -24.31 -14.23
C GLU A 800 10.23 -25.79 -14.63
N GLY A 801 11.36 -26.15 -15.26
CA GLY A 801 11.59 -27.51 -15.75
C GLY A 801 10.80 -27.97 -16.98
N LEU A 802 9.66 -27.34 -17.30
CA LEU A 802 8.72 -27.82 -18.33
C LEU A 802 9.12 -27.42 -19.75
N THR A 803 9.63 -26.20 -19.95
CA THR A 803 10.25 -25.83 -21.24
C THR A 803 11.35 -26.83 -21.60
N LYS A 804 11.24 -27.43 -22.80
CA LYS A 804 12.20 -28.39 -23.35
C LYS A 804 13.64 -27.89 -23.21
N PRO A 805 14.61 -28.68 -22.70
CA PRO A 805 15.97 -28.19 -22.45
C PRO A 805 16.67 -27.54 -23.66
N SER A 806 16.35 -27.98 -24.88
CA SER A 806 16.88 -27.38 -26.12
C SER A 806 16.38 -25.96 -26.40
N ASN A 807 15.27 -25.55 -25.78
CA ASN A 807 14.56 -24.29 -26.03
C ASN A 807 14.82 -23.24 -24.94
N ARG A 808 15.41 -23.65 -23.81
CA ARG A 808 15.81 -22.75 -22.72
C ARG A 808 16.97 -21.85 -23.15
N THR A 809 16.98 -20.62 -22.64
CA THR A 809 17.94 -19.58 -23.04
C THR A 809 18.03 -18.49 -21.96
N TRP A 810 18.86 -17.46 -22.19
CA TRP A 810 19.05 -16.33 -21.27
C TRP A 810 17.95 -15.27 -21.43
N SER A 811 16.70 -15.69 -21.28
CA SER A 811 15.49 -14.86 -21.42
C SER A 811 14.93 -14.32 -20.10
N GLN A 812 15.45 -14.77 -18.96
CA GLN A 812 14.86 -14.40 -17.67
C GLN A 812 15.37 -13.01 -17.22
N TRP A 813 14.49 -12.01 -17.23
CA TRP A 813 14.83 -10.63 -16.86
C TRP A 813 15.24 -10.51 -15.38
N ARG A 814 16.39 -9.88 -15.11
CA ARG A 814 16.90 -9.55 -13.76
C ARG A 814 17.04 -8.05 -13.50
N GLY A 815 16.60 -7.21 -14.43
CA GLY A 815 16.60 -5.75 -14.26
C GLY A 815 18.00 -5.12 -14.27
N TYR A 816 18.07 -3.88 -13.76
CA TYR A 816 19.28 -3.07 -13.72
C TYR A 816 19.88 -3.03 -12.31
N GLY A 817 21.21 -3.08 -12.25
CA GLY A 817 21.91 -3.02 -10.95
C GLY A 817 21.76 -1.66 -10.27
N LYS A 818 21.53 -0.57 -11.02
CA LYS A 818 21.37 0.77 -10.46
C LYS A 818 20.44 1.63 -11.30
N VAL A 819 19.56 2.38 -10.63
CA VAL A 819 18.71 3.40 -11.25
C VAL A 819 18.96 4.75 -10.58
N VAL A 820 19.08 5.81 -11.38
CA VAL A 820 19.16 7.20 -10.93
C VAL A 820 17.88 7.92 -11.33
N THR A 821 17.05 8.26 -10.34
CA THR A 821 15.84 9.04 -10.52
C THR A 821 16.13 10.52 -10.33
N THR A 822 15.66 11.36 -11.24
CA THR A 822 15.75 12.83 -11.12
C THR A 822 14.37 13.46 -11.27
N PHE A 823 13.94 14.25 -10.30
CA PHE A 823 12.63 14.92 -10.27
C PHE A 823 12.80 16.44 -10.40
N GLY A 824 11.87 17.08 -11.11
CA GLY A 824 11.87 18.51 -11.38
C GLY A 824 12.42 18.85 -12.76
N ASN A 825 11.98 20.01 -13.27
CA ASN A 825 12.25 20.47 -14.63
C ASN A 825 13.73 20.79 -14.90
N SER A 826 14.10 20.83 -16.18
CA SER A 826 15.50 21.03 -16.59
C SER A 826 16.09 22.41 -16.26
N GLU A 827 15.25 23.43 -16.09
CA GLU A 827 15.65 24.82 -15.83
C GLU A 827 15.67 25.20 -14.34
N GLY A 828 15.04 24.40 -13.47
CA GLY A 828 14.86 24.64 -12.04
C GLY A 828 15.69 23.72 -11.12
N PRO A 829 15.42 23.74 -9.80
CA PRO A 829 16.02 22.80 -8.87
C PRO A 829 15.53 21.38 -9.12
N ARG A 830 16.46 20.45 -9.26
CA ARG A 830 16.16 19.02 -9.43
C ARG A 830 16.61 18.23 -8.21
N SER A 831 15.72 17.43 -7.64
CA SER A 831 16.11 16.44 -6.64
C SER A 831 16.60 15.17 -7.34
N LYS A 832 17.56 14.48 -6.73
CA LYS A 832 18.19 13.28 -7.32
C LYS A 832 18.24 12.17 -6.28
N LYS A 833 17.84 10.97 -6.68
CA LYS A 833 17.91 9.74 -5.92
C LYS A 833 18.68 8.70 -6.73
N SER A 834 19.51 7.88 -6.11
CA SER A 834 20.03 6.66 -6.74
C SER A 834 19.70 5.45 -5.89
N THR A 835 19.19 4.39 -6.52
CA THR A 835 18.93 3.11 -5.87
C THR A 835 19.75 2.02 -6.55
N LEU A 836 20.44 1.23 -5.73
CA LEU A 836 21.27 0.09 -6.10
C LEU A 836 20.50 -1.19 -5.74
N PHE A 837 20.44 -2.14 -6.66
CA PHE A 837 19.67 -3.38 -6.56
C PHE A 837 20.58 -4.59 -6.71
N MET A 838 20.25 -5.64 -5.97
CA MET A 838 20.71 -7.00 -6.22
C MET A 838 19.92 -7.56 -7.42
N ARG A 839 20.60 -8.24 -8.35
CA ARG A 839 20.00 -8.85 -9.54
C ARG A 839 19.92 -10.37 -9.46
N GLY A 840 20.65 -11.00 -8.54
CA GLY A 840 20.66 -12.45 -8.41
C GLY A 840 21.43 -13.16 -9.54
N LEU A 841 22.45 -12.54 -10.12
CA LEU A 841 23.22 -13.09 -11.25
C LEU A 841 24.45 -13.94 -10.87
N ASN A 842 24.75 -14.10 -9.58
CA ASN A 842 25.89 -14.90 -9.12
C ASN A 842 25.52 -16.39 -9.13
N GLY A 843 26.37 -17.22 -9.75
CA GLY A 843 26.12 -18.63 -9.99
C GLY A 843 25.32 -18.94 -11.26
N GLU A 844 24.89 -17.91 -12.01
CA GLU A 844 24.17 -18.12 -13.29
C GLU A 844 25.01 -18.89 -14.30
N LYS A 845 24.33 -19.69 -15.14
CA LYS A 845 24.96 -20.54 -16.15
C LYS A 845 25.54 -19.71 -17.30
N GLU A 846 26.71 -20.09 -17.78
CA GLU A 846 27.39 -19.49 -18.93
C GLU A 846 27.64 -20.57 -20.03
N LEU A 847 27.85 -20.18 -21.29
CA LEU A 847 28.03 -21.13 -22.40
C LEU A 847 29.32 -21.94 -22.33
N ASP A 848 30.36 -21.41 -21.68
CA ASP A 848 31.64 -22.07 -21.45
C ASP A 848 31.60 -23.13 -20.34
N GLY A 849 30.44 -23.33 -19.71
CA GLY A 849 30.24 -24.27 -18.60
C GLY A 849 30.72 -23.75 -17.24
N THR A 850 31.23 -22.52 -17.16
CA THR A 850 31.54 -21.87 -15.89
C THR A 850 30.28 -21.26 -15.24
N ALA A 851 30.37 -21.00 -13.94
CA ALA A 851 29.34 -20.28 -13.21
C ALA A 851 29.73 -18.80 -13.11
N ARG A 852 28.78 -17.90 -13.40
CA ARG A 852 29.00 -16.45 -13.39
C ARG A 852 29.38 -15.95 -12.01
N VAL A 853 30.50 -15.26 -11.89
CA VAL A 853 30.88 -14.55 -10.66
C VAL A 853 30.35 -13.12 -10.74
N ALA A 854 29.36 -12.79 -9.91
CA ALA A 854 28.73 -11.48 -9.86
C ALA A 854 28.69 -10.95 -8.42
N LYS A 855 29.06 -9.67 -8.25
CA LYS A 855 29.02 -8.96 -6.96
C LYS A 855 28.38 -7.59 -7.13
N VAL A 856 27.75 -7.10 -6.08
CA VAL A 856 27.19 -5.74 -5.98
C VAL A 856 27.97 -4.96 -4.93
N THR A 857 28.52 -3.82 -5.34
CA THR A 857 29.33 -2.94 -4.49
C THR A 857 28.56 -1.68 -4.15
N ASP A 858 28.46 -1.36 -2.85
CA ASP A 858 27.83 -0.12 -2.38
C ASP A 858 28.76 1.11 -2.41
N SER A 859 28.23 2.28 -2.05
CA SER A 859 28.99 3.54 -2.00
C SER A 859 30.15 3.56 -0.99
N THR A 860 30.21 2.62 -0.05
CA THR A 860 31.34 2.47 0.89
C THR A 860 32.46 1.59 0.34
N GLY A 861 32.25 0.97 -0.84
CA GLY A 861 33.18 0.02 -1.45
C GLY A 861 32.99 -1.42 -0.96
N THR A 862 31.96 -1.70 -0.14
CA THR A 862 31.67 -3.06 0.31
C THR A 862 30.94 -3.85 -0.77
N ALA A 863 31.62 -4.87 -1.30
CA ALA A 863 31.09 -5.81 -2.28
C ALA A 863 30.50 -7.05 -1.61
N ILE A 864 29.28 -7.45 -1.99
CA ILE A 864 28.66 -8.72 -1.60
C ILE A 864 28.27 -9.54 -2.84
N ASP A 865 28.14 -10.85 -2.69
CA ASP A 865 27.77 -11.75 -3.79
C ASP A 865 26.31 -11.52 -4.23
N ASP A 866 26.10 -11.47 -5.55
CA ASP A 866 24.79 -11.22 -6.17
C ASP A 866 23.95 -12.50 -6.26
N SER A 867 23.79 -13.21 -5.13
CA SER A 867 23.19 -14.56 -5.09
C SER A 867 21.71 -14.58 -5.51
N ARG A 868 21.28 -15.65 -6.20
CA ARG A 868 19.96 -15.77 -6.87
C ARG A 868 18.76 -15.41 -5.99
N GLN A 869 18.79 -15.75 -4.69
CA GLN A 869 17.71 -15.43 -3.75
C GLN A 869 17.58 -13.94 -3.39
N TYR A 870 18.57 -13.11 -3.75
CA TYR A 870 18.51 -11.66 -3.53
C TYR A 870 17.98 -10.89 -4.75
N ALA A 871 17.56 -11.54 -5.83
CA ALA A 871 17.02 -10.84 -7.01
C ALA A 871 15.91 -9.82 -6.65
N GLY A 872 16.12 -8.55 -6.99
CA GLY A 872 15.20 -7.44 -6.68
C GLY A 872 15.44 -6.75 -5.33
N PHE A 873 16.30 -7.28 -4.46
CA PHE A 873 16.58 -6.69 -3.14
C PHE A 873 17.27 -5.32 -3.26
N VAL A 874 16.76 -4.31 -2.56
CA VAL A 874 17.35 -2.96 -2.55
C VAL A 874 18.61 -2.94 -1.67
N ARG A 875 19.78 -2.90 -2.29
CA ARG A 875 21.09 -2.93 -1.63
C ARG A 875 21.49 -1.57 -1.03
N GLU A 876 21.17 -0.49 -1.72
CA GLU A 876 21.42 0.88 -1.24
C GLU A 876 20.42 1.86 -1.86
N THR A 877 20.07 2.93 -1.14
CA THR A 877 19.40 4.13 -1.67
C THR A 877 20.11 5.37 -1.16
N ILE A 878 20.34 6.36 -2.03
CA ILE A 878 21.00 7.63 -1.70
C ILE A 878 20.17 8.79 -2.26
N ALA A 879 19.93 9.82 -1.44
CA ALA A 879 19.30 11.08 -1.83
C ALA A 879 20.35 12.20 -1.87
N TYR A 880 20.29 13.03 -2.91
CA TYR A 880 21.27 14.08 -3.20
C TYR A 880 20.64 15.47 -3.32
N ASN A 881 21.41 16.49 -2.92
CA ASN A 881 21.26 17.88 -3.39
C ASN A 881 22.38 18.18 -4.38
N GLY A 882 22.06 18.21 -5.68
CA GLY A 882 23.07 18.28 -6.75
C GLY A 882 24.01 17.06 -6.72
N THR A 883 25.24 17.27 -6.23
CA THR A 883 26.24 16.21 -6.04
C THR A 883 26.49 15.86 -4.57
N GLU A 884 25.93 16.59 -3.61
CA GLU A 884 26.09 16.32 -2.18
C GLU A 884 25.07 15.28 -1.71
N GLU A 885 25.53 14.24 -1.01
CA GLU A 885 24.66 13.27 -0.33
C GLU A 885 23.98 13.92 0.89
N LEU A 886 22.64 13.93 0.90
CA LEU A 886 21.83 14.35 2.04
C LEU A 886 21.54 13.18 2.98
N SER A 887 21.26 12.01 2.42
CA SER A 887 21.06 10.78 3.17
C SER A 887 21.33 9.55 2.30
N GLY A 888 21.69 8.45 2.95
CA GLY A 888 21.89 7.16 2.31
C GLY A 888 21.52 6.02 3.25
N THR A 889 20.91 4.96 2.72
CA THR A 889 20.56 3.75 3.46
C THR A 889 21.12 2.55 2.73
N ILE A 890 22.02 1.84 3.38
CA ILE A 890 22.58 0.54 2.98
C ILE A 890 21.77 -0.56 3.67
N ASN A 891 21.30 -1.55 2.91
CA ASN A 891 20.73 -2.77 3.47
C ASN A 891 21.66 -3.94 3.13
N THR A 892 22.18 -4.62 4.14
CA THR A 892 22.89 -5.90 3.96
C THR A 892 21.85 -7.02 4.08
N PRO A 893 21.64 -7.82 3.01
CA PRO A 893 20.64 -8.87 3.04
C PRO A 893 21.05 -10.02 3.97
N TRP A 894 20.03 -10.67 4.54
CA TRP A 894 20.11 -11.94 5.24
C TRP A 894 19.11 -12.90 4.59
N SER A 895 19.47 -14.17 4.50
CA SER A 895 18.56 -15.20 4.01
C SER A 895 18.76 -16.53 4.72
N HIS A 896 17.67 -17.30 4.84
CA HIS A 896 17.68 -18.65 5.37
C HIS A 896 16.84 -19.58 4.48
N LYS A 897 17.43 -20.69 4.03
CA LYS A 897 16.76 -21.70 3.21
C LYS A 897 15.84 -22.53 4.10
N THR A 898 14.55 -22.58 3.77
CA THR A 898 13.55 -23.35 4.52
C THR A 898 13.11 -24.62 3.82
N GLY A 899 13.43 -24.77 2.52
CA GLY A 899 13.17 -25.98 1.76
C GLY A 899 13.79 -25.93 0.35
N GLY A 900 13.68 -27.04 -0.37
CA GLY A 900 14.05 -27.11 -1.78
C GLY A 900 13.77 -28.47 -2.40
N HIS A 901 13.91 -28.53 -3.72
CA HIS A 901 13.73 -29.72 -4.53
C HIS A 901 14.79 -29.73 -5.63
N THR A 902 15.52 -30.83 -5.76
CA THR A 902 16.50 -31.02 -6.85
C THR A 902 15.94 -32.01 -7.87
N TYR A 903 15.45 -31.48 -8.97
CA TYR A 903 15.02 -32.23 -10.14
C TYR A 903 16.22 -32.60 -11.01
N SER A 904 16.02 -33.44 -12.02
CA SER A 904 17.05 -33.75 -13.03
C SER A 904 17.48 -32.54 -13.87
N TRP A 905 16.66 -31.49 -13.91
CA TRP A 905 16.88 -30.29 -14.72
C TRP A 905 17.42 -29.07 -13.95
N GLY A 906 17.43 -29.10 -12.61
CA GLY A 906 17.77 -27.96 -11.78
C GLY A 906 17.21 -28.06 -10.35
N THR A 907 17.47 -27.04 -9.53
CA THR A 907 17.04 -26.99 -8.13
C THR A 907 16.17 -25.77 -7.87
N THR A 908 14.97 -25.98 -7.33
CA THR A 908 14.08 -24.94 -6.80
C THR A 908 14.26 -24.84 -5.28
N GLU A 909 14.24 -23.64 -4.71
CA GLU A 909 14.49 -23.43 -3.28
C GLU A 909 13.54 -22.40 -2.69
N ALA A 910 13.11 -22.64 -1.44
CA ALA A 910 12.32 -21.70 -0.66
C ALA A 910 13.24 -21.00 0.36
N TRP A 911 13.17 -19.67 0.38
CA TRP A 911 14.04 -18.81 1.18
C TRP A 911 13.23 -17.77 1.95
N ILE A 912 13.56 -17.58 3.22
CA ILE A 912 13.27 -16.32 3.92
C ILE A 912 14.35 -15.34 3.47
N VAL A 913 13.98 -14.12 3.08
CA VAL A 913 14.91 -13.04 2.70
C VAL A 913 14.50 -11.75 3.41
N GLN A 914 15.43 -11.13 4.14
CA GLN A 914 15.21 -9.94 4.96
C GLN A 914 16.47 -9.04 4.97
N ALA A 915 16.38 -7.83 5.54
CA ALA A 915 17.56 -7.01 5.84
C ALA A 915 18.15 -7.42 7.20
N GLY A 916 19.28 -8.14 7.19
CA GLY A 916 19.99 -8.50 8.44
C GLY A 916 20.64 -7.30 9.12
N GLU A 917 21.00 -6.29 8.33
CA GLU A 917 21.57 -5.04 8.82
C GLU A 917 21.18 -3.87 7.91
N THR A 918 20.81 -2.74 8.52
CA THR A 918 20.48 -1.48 7.84
C THR A 918 21.36 -0.37 8.40
N THR A 919 22.20 0.23 7.56
CA THR A 919 23.02 1.40 7.93
C THR A 919 22.47 2.65 7.26
N THR A 920 21.94 3.58 8.04
CA THR A 920 21.43 4.88 7.57
C THR A 920 22.40 6.00 7.92
N ARG A 921 22.79 6.76 6.90
CA ARG A 921 23.61 7.97 6.94
C ARG A 921 22.70 9.17 6.70
N THR A 922 22.78 10.20 7.54
CA THR A 922 22.00 11.44 7.38
C THR A 922 22.86 12.66 7.63
N LYS A 923 22.91 13.58 6.66
CA LYS A 923 23.55 14.88 6.79
C LYS A 923 22.81 15.72 7.82
N ILE A 924 23.54 16.20 8.83
CA ILE A 924 23.03 17.08 9.89
C ILE A 924 23.89 18.34 9.97
N SER A 925 23.44 19.35 10.73
CA SER A 925 24.14 20.65 10.82
C SER A 925 25.57 20.58 11.40
N THR A 926 25.97 19.43 11.97
CA THR A 926 27.28 19.21 12.61
C THR A 926 28.11 18.12 11.93
N GLY A 927 27.68 17.57 10.79
CA GLY A 927 28.38 16.47 10.10
C GLY A 927 27.41 15.47 9.46
N THR A 928 27.76 14.18 9.50
CA THR A 928 26.87 13.08 9.11
C THR A 928 26.62 12.21 10.35
N ARG A 929 25.35 11.99 10.69
CA ARG A 929 24.95 10.98 11.68
C ARG A 929 24.84 9.64 10.96
N THR A 930 25.44 8.60 11.52
CA THR A 930 25.30 7.23 11.03
C THR A 930 24.62 6.39 12.11
N VAL A 931 23.57 5.66 11.75
CA VAL A 931 22.83 4.75 12.62
C VAL A 931 22.84 3.37 11.96
N LYS A 932 23.22 2.34 12.71
CA LYS A 932 23.25 0.96 12.25
C LYS A 932 22.27 0.14 13.06
N GLN A 933 21.28 -0.42 12.37
CA GLN A 933 20.29 -1.32 12.93
C GLN A 933 20.63 -2.76 12.49
N LYS A 934 20.72 -3.70 13.43
CA LYS A 934 20.98 -5.12 13.14
C LYS A 934 19.84 -5.97 13.66
N THR A 935 19.29 -6.83 12.80
CA THR A 935 18.13 -7.67 13.13
C THR A 935 18.52 -9.14 13.11
N THR A 936 18.10 -9.90 14.14
CA THR A 936 18.12 -11.37 14.11
C THR A 936 16.71 -11.88 13.90
N TYR A 937 16.57 -12.91 13.09
CA TYR A 937 15.28 -13.48 12.67
C TYR A 937 15.17 -14.94 13.09
N ASP A 938 13.94 -15.40 13.35
CA ASP A 938 13.67 -16.82 13.54
C ASP A 938 13.73 -17.55 12.20
N THR A 939 14.44 -18.67 12.16
CA THR A 939 14.72 -19.41 10.92
C THR A 939 13.54 -20.26 10.42
N THR A 940 12.44 -20.33 11.18
CA THR A 940 11.24 -21.09 10.81
C THR A 940 10.20 -20.22 10.10
N TYR A 941 9.96 -18.98 10.56
CA TYR A 941 8.92 -18.11 10.00
C TYR A 941 9.42 -16.70 9.61
N GLY A 942 10.71 -16.40 9.79
CA GLY A 942 11.29 -15.11 9.40
C GLY A 942 10.92 -13.94 10.29
N MET A 943 10.39 -14.18 11.50
CA MET A 943 9.95 -13.12 12.41
C MET A 943 11.14 -12.56 13.20
N PRO A 944 11.24 -11.24 13.44
CA PRO A 944 12.36 -10.65 14.17
C PRO A 944 12.36 -11.11 15.65
N ILE A 945 13.50 -11.59 16.12
CA ILE A 945 13.76 -11.97 17.53
C ILE A 945 14.45 -10.83 18.27
N THR A 946 15.49 -10.24 17.69
CA THR A 946 16.16 -9.06 18.25
C THR A 946 16.35 -7.97 17.21
N VAL A 947 16.27 -6.71 17.63
CA VAL A 947 16.68 -5.53 16.86
C VAL A 947 17.63 -4.72 17.72
N GLU A 948 18.89 -4.64 17.31
CA GLU A 948 19.91 -3.78 17.93
C GLU A 948 20.00 -2.48 17.12
N ASP A 949 19.84 -1.33 17.77
CA ASP A 949 20.12 -0.01 17.20
C ASP A 949 21.41 0.52 17.84
N SER A 950 22.41 0.85 17.02
CA SER A 950 23.72 1.35 17.46
C SER A 950 23.70 2.78 18.01
N GLY A 951 22.56 3.46 18.02
CA GLY A 951 22.51 4.90 18.25
C GLY A 951 23.26 5.67 17.17
N ASP A 952 23.77 6.85 17.50
CA ASP A 952 24.72 7.57 16.64
C ASP A 952 26.10 6.92 16.73
N ALA A 953 26.57 6.27 15.67
CA ALA A 953 27.82 5.48 15.66
C ALA A 953 29.12 6.28 15.98
N ALA A 954 29.03 7.61 16.10
CA ALA A 954 30.09 8.47 16.64
C ALA A 954 30.06 8.60 18.19
N LYS A 955 29.15 7.89 18.86
CA LYS A 955 28.93 7.85 20.30
C LYS A 955 28.86 6.40 20.78
N THR A 956 28.94 6.23 22.10
CA THR A 956 28.78 4.97 22.81
C THR A 956 27.91 5.21 24.04
N GLY A 957 27.03 4.29 24.39
CA GLY A 957 26.05 4.43 25.47
C GLY A 957 24.71 5.04 25.03
N ASP A 958 24.46 5.19 23.73
CA ASP A 958 23.13 5.45 23.16
C ASP A 958 22.58 4.28 22.32
N GLU A 959 23.22 3.10 22.41
CA GLU A 959 22.73 1.86 21.81
C GLU A 959 21.47 1.34 22.52
N SER A 960 20.63 0.61 21.79
CA SER A 960 19.48 -0.08 22.36
C SER A 960 19.21 -1.43 21.74
N CYS A 961 18.56 -2.32 22.49
CA CYS A 961 18.16 -3.63 22.04
C CYS A 961 16.67 -3.85 22.28
N VAL A 962 15.92 -4.15 21.22
CA VAL A 962 14.57 -4.72 21.31
C VAL A 962 14.66 -6.24 21.24
N ARG A 963 13.97 -6.95 22.13
CA ARG A 963 13.78 -8.41 22.08
C ARG A 963 12.29 -8.74 21.97
N THR A 964 11.93 -9.64 21.07
CA THR A 964 10.53 -9.98 20.74
C THR A 964 10.28 -11.47 20.92
N SER A 965 9.21 -11.81 21.66
CA SER A 965 8.70 -13.18 21.84
C SER A 965 7.31 -13.32 21.18
N TYR A 966 6.96 -14.54 20.77
CA TYR A 966 5.70 -14.84 20.08
C TYR A 966 4.92 -15.95 20.80
N ALA A 967 3.60 -15.82 20.90
CA ALA A 967 2.69 -16.87 21.34
C ALA A 967 2.16 -17.61 20.10
N ARG A 968 2.81 -18.73 19.74
CA ARG A 968 2.52 -19.47 18.50
C ARG A 968 1.48 -20.57 18.71
N ASN A 969 0.54 -20.72 17.77
CA ASN A 969 -0.30 -21.91 17.61
C ASN A 969 -0.16 -22.44 16.18
N THR A 970 0.50 -23.58 16.00
CA THR A 970 0.71 -24.20 14.68
C THR A 970 -0.49 -25.02 14.18
N SER A 971 -1.46 -25.37 15.04
CA SER A 971 -2.70 -26.00 14.60
C SER A 971 -3.61 -24.97 13.90
N ALA A 972 -3.83 -23.82 14.54
CA ALA A 972 -4.59 -22.69 13.98
C ALA A 972 -3.76 -21.78 13.05
N TRP A 973 -2.46 -22.05 12.93
CA TRP A 973 -1.46 -21.26 12.19
C TRP A 973 -1.34 -19.77 12.59
N LEU A 974 -1.53 -19.49 13.88
CA LEU A 974 -1.30 -18.19 14.50
C LEU A 974 0.19 -18.10 14.88
N VAL A 975 1.07 -17.78 13.94
CA VAL A 975 2.54 -17.85 14.14
C VAL A 975 3.21 -16.48 14.32
N ASN A 976 2.51 -15.39 14.00
CA ASN A 976 2.98 -13.99 14.08
C ASN A 976 2.54 -13.20 15.34
N LYS A 977 1.87 -13.84 16.31
CA LYS A 977 1.27 -13.15 17.47
C LYS A 977 2.32 -12.80 18.53
N VAL A 978 2.75 -11.54 18.61
CA VAL A 978 3.75 -11.04 19.57
C VAL A 978 3.23 -11.13 21.00
N SER A 979 3.88 -11.94 21.84
CA SER A 979 3.54 -12.10 23.26
C SER A 979 4.30 -11.17 24.19
N ARG A 980 5.50 -10.73 23.80
CA ARG A 980 6.32 -9.81 24.59
C ARG A 980 7.27 -9.00 23.72
N THR A 981 7.48 -7.73 24.07
CA THR A 981 8.48 -6.84 23.51
C THR A 981 9.23 -6.16 24.65
N GLU A 982 10.49 -6.51 24.82
CA GLU A 982 11.41 -5.90 25.78
C GLU A 982 12.31 -4.90 25.04
N THR A 983 12.65 -3.78 25.67
CA THR A 983 13.56 -2.76 25.13
C THR A 983 14.54 -2.34 26.21
N TYR A 984 15.82 -2.44 25.89
CA TYR A 984 16.93 -2.14 26.79
C TYR A 984 17.82 -1.05 26.22
N SER A 985 18.42 -0.21 27.06
CA SER A 985 19.41 0.82 26.69
C SER A 985 20.84 0.29 26.70
N VAL A 986 21.02 -0.94 26.19
CA VAL A 986 22.31 -1.62 26.00
C VAL A 986 22.25 -2.47 24.72
N PRO A 987 23.39 -2.80 24.10
CA PRO A 987 23.46 -3.73 22.97
C PRO A 987 22.85 -5.11 23.29
N CYS A 988 22.37 -5.83 22.27
CA CYS A 988 21.67 -7.10 22.45
C CYS A 988 22.55 -8.22 23.00
N ALA A 989 23.86 -8.15 22.75
CA ALA A 989 24.86 -9.07 23.31
C ALA A 989 25.15 -8.82 24.81
N THR A 990 24.81 -7.64 25.33
CA THR A 990 24.97 -7.31 26.76
C THR A 990 23.85 -7.96 27.57
N ILE A 991 24.18 -8.52 28.73
CA ILE A 991 23.17 -8.91 29.72
C ILE A 991 22.71 -7.64 30.44
N PRO A 992 21.44 -7.21 30.29
CA PRO A 992 20.96 -5.97 30.89
C PRO A 992 20.89 -6.07 32.41
N SER A 993 21.33 -5.03 33.09
CA SER A 993 21.17 -4.83 34.52
C SER A 993 19.73 -4.43 34.83
N VAL A 994 18.91 -5.38 35.26
CA VAL A 994 17.49 -5.13 35.58
C VAL A 994 17.38 -4.53 36.99
N PRO A 995 16.74 -3.36 37.18
CA PRO A 995 15.90 -2.61 36.22
C PRO A 995 16.58 -1.40 35.56
N ALA A 996 17.88 -1.18 35.80
CA ALA A 996 18.60 0.03 35.38
C ALA A 996 18.58 0.25 33.85
N ASP A 997 18.78 -0.82 33.08
CA ASP A 997 18.89 -0.75 31.61
C ASP A 997 17.53 -0.91 30.90
N VAL A 998 16.42 -1.01 31.63
CA VAL A 998 15.09 -1.26 31.05
C VAL A 998 14.46 0.04 30.57
N VAL A 999 14.21 0.15 29.26
CA VAL A 999 13.47 1.26 28.64
C VAL A 999 11.98 0.96 28.63
N SER A 1000 11.60 -0.25 28.21
CA SER A 1000 10.21 -0.73 28.25
C SER A 1000 10.15 -2.25 28.22
N ASP A 1001 9.07 -2.80 28.77
CA ASP A 1001 8.73 -4.22 28.67
C ASP A 1001 7.20 -4.29 28.59
N ILE A 1002 6.70 -4.80 27.47
CA ILE A 1002 5.28 -4.86 27.12
C ILE A 1002 4.93 -6.32 26.86
N THR A 1003 3.88 -6.82 27.48
CA THR A 1003 3.35 -8.18 27.25
C THR A 1003 1.92 -8.13 26.73
N THR A 1004 1.59 -9.08 25.86
CA THR A 1004 0.28 -9.21 25.22
C THR A 1004 -0.31 -10.58 25.51
N ALA A 1005 -1.56 -10.60 25.96
CA ALA A 1005 -2.34 -11.78 26.25
C ALA A 1005 -3.52 -11.90 25.28
N TYR A 1006 -3.69 -13.11 24.75
CA TYR A 1006 -4.65 -13.39 23.68
C TYR A 1006 -5.78 -14.31 24.16
N ASP A 1007 -6.98 -14.10 23.65
CA ASP A 1007 -8.16 -14.96 23.85
C ASP A 1007 -8.51 -15.29 25.32
N GLY A 1008 -8.22 -14.37 26.25
CA GLY A 1008 -8.44 -14.54 27.69
C GLY A 1008 -7.42 -15.45 28.38
N LYS A 1009 -6.37 -15.90 27.67
CA LYS A 1009 -5.32 -16.78 28.18
C LYS A 1009 -4.19 -15.99 28.83
N ALA A 1010 -3.29 -16.69 29.52
CA ALA A 1010 -2.07 -16.10 30.05
C ALA A 1010 -1.13 -15.62 28.91
N VAL A 1011 -0.27 -14.64 29.21
CA VAL A 1011 0.80 -14.18 28.30
C VAL A 1011 1.65 -15.38 27.86
N GLY A 1012 1.94 -15.47 26.57
CA GLY A 1012 2.74 -16.55 25.97
C GLY A 1012 1.97 -17.85 25.70
N ALA A 1013 0.75 -18.02 26.22
CA ALA A 1013 -0.08 -19.19 25.90
C ALA A 1013 -0.58 -19.14 24.44
N ALA A 1014 -0.61 -20.30 23.78
CA ALA A 1014 -1.00 -20.42 22.38
C ALA A 1014 -2.44 -19.89 22.13
N PRO A 1015 -2.64 -18.86 21.29
CA PRO A 1015 -3.97 -18.33 20.97
C PRO A 1015 -4.78 -19.32 20.14
N THR A 1016 -6.10 -19.20 20.18
CA THR A 1016 -7.09 -19.94 19.39
C THR A 1016 -7.74 -19.09 18.30
N ARG A 1017 -7.95 -17.79 18.54
CA ARG A 1017 -8.55 -16.83 17.60
C ARG A 1017 -7.59 -15.66 17.32
N GLY A 1018 -6.78 -15.28 18.32
CA GLY A 1018 -5.74 -14.26 18.19
C GLY A 1018 -6.18 -12.85 18.61
N ASP A 1019 -7.24 -12.75 19.41
CA ASP A 1019 -7.82 -11.51 19.92
C ASP A 1019 -6.99 -10.94 21.07
N ILE A 1020 -6.59 -9.66 20.98
CA ILE A 1020 -5.82 -9.01 22.05
C ILE A 1020 -6.75 -8.68 23.23
N THR A 1021 -6.80 -9.58 24.20
CA THR A 1021 -7.68 -9.47 25.38
C THR A 1021 -7.06 -8.70 26.55
N ALA A 1022 -5.73 -8.64 26.64
CA ALA A 1022 -5.05 -7.73 27.55
C ALA A 1022 -3.65 -7.36 27.06
N THR A 1023 -3.21 -6.14 27.40
CA THR A 1023 -1.82 -5.72 27.28
C THR A 1023 -1.35 -5.20 28.63
N TYR A 1024 -0.13 -5.54 29.01
CA TYR A 1024 0.52 -5.06 30.23
C TYR A 1024 1.84 -4.37 29.88
N ARG A 1025 2.28 -3.46 30.75
CA ARG A 1025 3.64 -2.94 30.76
C ARG A 1025 4.28 -3.18 32.11
N VAL A 1026 5.60 -3.29 32.17
CA VAL A 1026 6.28 -3.24 33.47
C VAL A 1026 6.07 -1.88 34.15
N ALA A 1027 5.76 -1.90 35.44
CA ALA A 1027 5.47 -0.70 36.25
C ALA A 1027 6.49 -0.50 37.37
N SER A 1028 7.03 -1.60 37.89
CA SER A 1028 8.12 -1.64 38.86
C SER A 1028 8.80 -3.01 38.82
N TYR A 1029 9.83 -3.19 39.64
CA TYR A 1029 10.50 -4.46 39.83
C TYR A 1029 10.58 -4.75 41.33
N GLU A 1030 10.42 -6.02 41.71
CA GLU A 1030 10.47 -6.43 43.11
C GLU A 1030 11.87 -6.20 43.71
N VAL A 1031 11.90 -5.85 44.99
CA VAL A 1031 13.14 -5.42 45.64
C VAL A 1031 14.13 -6.58 45.80
N ALA A 1032 13.62 -7.78 46.12
CA ALA A 1032 14.40 -8.94 46.52
C ALA A 1032 15.05 -9.69 45.34
N ASP A 1033 14.28 -9.98 44.28
CA ASP A 1033 14.68 -10.85 43.17
C ASP A 1033 14.74 -10.14 41.80
N LYS A 1034 14.36 -8.85 41.74
CA LYS A 1034 14.22 -8.06 40.51
C LYS A 1034 13.23 -8.66 39.51
N SER A 1035 12.21 -9.39 39.98
CA SER A 1035 11.12 -9.83 39.11
C SER A 1035 10.25 -8.64 38.64
N PRO A 1036 9.77 -8.62 37.38
CA PRO A 1036 8.95 -7.54 36.85
C PRO A 1036 7.53 -7.55 37.43
N VAL A 1037 7.09 -6.39 37.95
CA VAL A 1037 5.70 -6.15 38.38
C VAL A 1037 4.98 -5.43 37.25
N TYR A 1038 4.00 -6.11 36.64
CA TYR A 1038 3.25 -5.60 35.50
C TYR A 1038 2.00 -4.81 35.90
N GLN A 1039 1.78 -3.68 35.24
CA GLN A 1039 0.50 -2.97 35.20
C GLN A 1039 -0.24 -3.32 33.92
N GLN A 1040 -1.50 -3.77 34.03
CA GLN A 1040 -2.40 -3.87 32.89
C GLN A 1040 -2.70 -2.48 32.33
N VAL A 1041 -2.39 -2.27 31.04
CA VAL A 1041 -2.60 -0.99 30.35
C VAL A 1041 -3.82 -0.97 29.47
N SER A 1042 -4.25 -2.15 29.01
CA SER A 1042 -5.54 -2.35 28.34
C SER A 1042 -6.13 -3.72 28.65
N SER A 1043 -7.45 -3.82 28.56
CA SER A 1043 -8.16 -5.08 28.34
C SER A 1043 -9.31 -4.88 27.37
N SER A 1044 -9.60 -5.90 26.58
CA SER A 1044 -10.67 -5.85 25.58
C SER A 1044 -11.45 -7.16 25.54
N THR A 1045 -12.73 -7.07 25.19
CA THR A 1045 -13.59 -8.23 24.93
C THR A 1045 -14.14 -8.14 23.52
N PHE A 1046 -14.32 -9.28 22.87
CA PHE A 1046 -14.75 -9.39 21.49
C PHE A 1046 -16.06 -10.18 21.42
N ASP A 1047 -16.85 -9.94 20.37
CA ASP A 1047 -18.02 -10.76 20.05
C ASP A 1047 -17.64 -11.97 19.20
N LYS A 1048 -18.61 -12.83 18.86
CA LYS A 1048 -18.35 -14.03 18.03
C LYS A 1048 -17.82 -13.71 16.62
N LEU A 1049 -17.92 -12.46 16.17
CA LEU A 1049 -17.45 -12.02 14.87
C LEU A 1049 -16.04 -11.40 14.94
N GLY A 1050 -15.41 -11.35 16.12
CA GLY A 1050 -14.10 -10.73 16.32
C GLY A 1050 -14.15 -9.21 16.46
N ARG A 1051 -15.33 -8.60 16.67
CA ARG A 1051 -15.47 -7.15 16.81
C ARG A 1051 -15.26 -6.71 18.27
N PRO A 1052 -14.48 -5.65 18.57
CA PRO A 1052 -14.30 -5.15 19.93
C PRO A 1052 -15.61 -4.65 20.56
N VAL A 1053 -16.10 -5.34 21.58
CA VAL A 1053 -17.30 -4.99 22.37
C VAL A 1053 -16.96 -4.09 23.54
N THR A 1054 -15.82 -4.33 24.20
CA THR A 1054 -15.32 -3.45 25.26
C THR A 1054 -13.84 -3.18 25.08
N GLU A 1055 -13.43 -1.96 25.44
CA GLU A 1055 -12.03 -1.54 25.55
C GLU A 1055 -11.87 -0.79 26.88
N THR A 1056 -11.03 -1.30 27.77
CA THR A 1056 -10.73 -0.74 29.08
C THR A 1056 -9.28 -0.31 29.12
N ASN A 1057 -9.01 0.91 29.61
CA ASN A 1057 -7.64 1.44 29.73
C ASN A 1057 -7.04 1.24 31.13
N ALA A 1058 -5.76 1.62 31.27
CA ALA A 1058 -4.97 1.57 32.52
C ALA A 1058 -5.57 2.30 33.75
N LEU A 1059 -6.67 3.05 33.60
CA LEU A 1059 -7.42 3.70 34.68
C LEU A 1059 -8.75 3.01 34.97
N ASN A 1060 -8.95 1.77 34.47
CA ASN A 1060 -10.19 1.00 34.54
C ASN A 1060 -11.41 1.74 33.98
N ARG A 1061 -11.21 2.60 32.96
CA ARG A 1061 -12.29 3.25 32.23
C ARG A 1061 -12.60 2.46 30.97
N THR A 1062 -13.84 2.00 30.86
CA THR A 1062 -14.32 1.16 29.75
C THR A 1062 -15.17 1.97 28.76
N VAL A 1063 -14.82 1.87 27.49
CA VAL A 1063 -15.71 2.16 26.36
C VAL A 1063 -16.39 0.85 25.96
N LYS A 1064 -17.71 0.88 25.76
CA LYS A 1064 -18.46 -0.23 25.17
C LYS A 1064 -18.92 0.14 23.77
N THR A 1065 -18.71 -0.74 22.80
CA THR A 1065 -19.20 -0.58 21.44
C THR A 1065 -20.36 -1.52 21.20
N SER A 1066 -21.49 -0.98 20.76
CA SER A 1066 -22.64 -1.77 20.29
C SER A 1066 -22.71 -1.73 18.77
N TYR A 1067 -23.05 -2.88 18.17
CA TYR A 1067 -23.19 -3.07 16.73
C TYR A 1067 -24.65 -3.39 16.40
N VAL A 1068 -25.12 -2.97 15.22
CA VAL A 1068 -26.46 -3.33 14.71
C VAL A 1068 -26.31 -3.87 13.28
N PRO A 1069 -26.58 -5.17 13.02
CA PRO A 1069 -26.87 -6.20 14.00
C PRO A 1069 -25.67 -6.47 14.96
N ASP A 1070 -25.99 -7.02 16.13
CA ASP A 1070 -25.01 -7.58 17.06
C ASP A 1070 -24.44 -8.91 16.53
N ASP A 1071 -23.91 -9.79 17.37
CA ASP A 1071 -23.38 -11.11 16.97
C ASP A 1071 -24.40 -12.25 17.07
N THR A 1072 -25.66 -11.92 17.36
CA THR A 1072 -26.81 -12.83 17.29
C THR A 1072 -27.67 -12.57 16.05
N GLY A 1073 -27.70 -11.32 15.59
CA GLY A 1073 -28.30 -10.95 14.30
C GLY A 1073 -27.40 -11.27 13.10
N TYR A 1074 -27.96 -11.12 11.90
CA TYR A 1074 -27.27 -11.36 10.63
C TYR A 1074 -27.62 -10.26 9.62
N GLY A 1075 -26.64 -9.84 8.82
CA GLY A 1075 -26.82 -8.84 7.76
C GLY A 1075 -25.74 -7.76 7.73
N PRO A 1076 -25.92 -6.70 6.95
CA PRO A 1076 -24.97 -5.59 6.87
C PRO A 1076 -24.93 -4.80 8.18
N LEU A 1077 -23.75 -4.31 8.55
CA LEU A 1077 -23.58 -3.38 9.65
C LEU A 1077 -24.26 -2.03 9.33
N THR A 1078 -25.34 -1.72 10.04
CA THR A 1078 -26.14 -0.49 9.90
C THR A 1078 -25.79 0.57 10.94
N SER A 1079 -25.25 0.19 12.10
CA SER A 1079 -24.78 1.13 13.13
C SER A 1079 -23.64 0.56 13.97
N LYS A 1080 -22.72 1.44 14.39
CA LYS A 1080 -21.66 1.19 15.37
C LYS A 1080 -21.66 2.34 16.39
N THR A 1081 -22.06 2.06 17.62
CA THR A 1081 -22.24 3.08 18.67
C THR A 1081 -21.23 2.87 19.80
N PRO A 1082 -20.16 3.67 19.89
CA PRO A 1082 -19.28 3.69 21.05
C PRO A 1082 -19.93 4.49 22.19
N SER A 1083 -19.94 3.92 23.38
CA SER A 1083 -20.47 4.50 24.60
C SER A 1083 -19.42 4.48 25.71
N ALA A 1084 -19.00 5.66 26.15
CA ALA A 1084 -18.11 5.80 27.30
C ALA A 1084 -18.96 5.94 28.58
N PHE A 1085 -18.74 5.08 29.57
CA PHE A 1085 -19.32 5.30 30.89
C PHE A 1085 -18.70 6.57 31.49
N ARG A 1086 -19.54 7.56 31.82
CA ARG A 1086 -19.14 8.66 32.70
C ARG A 1086 -19.03 8.10 34.12
N THR A 1087 -17.80 7.84 34.55
CA THR A 1087 -17.41 7.70 35.96
C THR A 1087 -16.79 9.00 36.47
#